data_AF-U2YE49-F1
#
_entry.id   AF-U2YE49-F1
#
_cell.length_a   1.000
_cell.length_b   1.000
_cell.length_c   1.000
_cell.angle_alpha   90.00
_cell.angle_beta   90.00
_cell.angle_gamma   90.00
#
_symmetry.space_group_name_H-M   'P 1'
#
loop_
_entity.id
_entity.type
_entity.pdbx_description
1 polymer ?
#
loop_
_entity_poly.entity_id
_entity_poly.type
_entity_poly.pdbx_seq_one_letter_code
_entity_poly.pdbx_strand_id
1 'polypeptide(L)'
;MAQATDQELVDRFETFLRRYYSDEVGDLARNYPRDQKSLRVDWGDLYQFDADLADDYLRYPDRYQEAAEEALRRYDLPIDVSLGQAHVRVRGIAEATEIRALRSEHLNTFVAVQGIIRKATEVRPKIEQAVFVCQRCNYETQVPQSDSGFQEPYQCESCERQGPFKLDPEKSEFVDSQKLRIQENPEGLAGGETPENIDVHVEDDLTGRVTPGDHVTATGSLRLDQSESNESPVFDVYMEGNHVEIEDEQFEDMEITSEDKETIVEISQRPEIYEDMVDSVAPSIYGHRQAKLAMLLQLFSGVTKHLPDGSRIRGDLHMLLIGDPGTGKCLDGDTRVTLDDGTERPIREIAEENLDDPKPVDDGVWDDVDIPLPSMEADGTLAERRATKVWKREAPEEMCRVRTSSGRELDVTPSHPLFVQSGGRIEARRADGLTEGAFVATPRTLRTDGDDALDVEYRESRAPNAVHLDLPSEWTPSLARLVAYVVAEGHVVLRDDHTADVRVTNNDAEIVDDVTDALGALGLNYSVDEPRGGKSAKTVRCNSGEFASFLEALEPAILERSADQRVPDAIERATLETKRAFLRAYVDAEGHVSTTQRSITVASTSRDLLEDVRTLLLAFDVTSSVEERHNGSYRLRIGGDSFRRYVDAVGFVTDRKTAASHASTSSRRTRTSMSSPKWATNSGGSGRPSNSRSPSAG
;
A
#
# COMPACT_ATOMS: atom_id res chain seq x y z
N MET A 1 -38.10 -55.98 1.23
CA MET A 1 -38.50 -54.61 0.90
C MET A 1 -37.30 -53.75 0.48
N ALA A 2 -36.09 -53.93 1.05
CA ALA A 2 -34.87 -53.19 0.63
C ALA A 2 -34.39 -53.46 -0.81
N GLN A 3 -34.44 -54.71 -1.31
CA GLN A 3 -33.99 -55.03 -2.68
C GLN A 3 -34.87 -54.46 -3.79
N ALA A 4 -36.14 -54.12 -3.51
CA ALA A 4 -37.04 -53.55 -4.53
C ALA A 4 -36.71 -52.08 -4.81
N THR A 5 -36.28 -51.33 -3.79
CA THR A 5 -35.93 -49.91 -3.90
C THR A 5 -34.58 -49.65 -4.57
N ASP A 6 -33.64 -50.60 -4.51
CA ASP A 6 -32.33 -50.45 -5.18
C ASP A 6 -32.42 -50.76 -6.68
N GLN A 7 -33.26 -51.72 -7.06
CA GLN A 7 -33.52 -52.01 -8.47
C GLN A 7 -34.22 -50.84 -9.17
N GLU A 8 -35.22 -50.22 -8.52
CA GLU A 8 -35.88 -49.01 -9.06
C GLU A 8 -34.90 -47.84 -9.23
N LEU A 9 -33.90 -47.73 -8.36
CA LEU A 9 -32.86 -46.70 -8.47
C LEU A 9 -31.92 -46.96 -9.66
N VAL A 10 -31.46 -48.20 -9.82
CA VAL A 10 -30.66 -48.63 -10.98
C VAL A 10 -31.41 -48.37 -12.29
N ASP A 11 -32.70 -48.75 -12.36
CA ASP A 11 -33.52 -48.56 -13.55
C ASP A 11 -33.71 -47.05 -13.90
N ARG A 12 -33.75 -46.17 -12.88
CA ARG A 12 -33.77 -44.70 -13.07
C ARG A 12 -32.46 -44.19 -13.65
N PHE A 13 -31.32 -44.61 -13.12
CA PHE A 13 -30.01 -44.25 -13.69
C PHE A 13 -29.82 -44.80 -15.10
N GLU A 14 -30.29 -46.02 -15.38
CA GLU A 14 -30.24 -46.57 -16.74
C GLU A 14 -31.05 -45.70 -17.71
N THR A 15 -32.24 -45.26 -17.30
CA THR A 15 -33.07 -44.34 -18.09
C THR A 15 -32.38 -42.99 -18.32
N PHE A 16 -31.73 -42.44 -17.29
CA PHE A 16 -30.94 -41.22 -17.38
C PHE A 16 -29.79 -41.35 -18.39
N LEU A 17 -28.95 -42.39 -18.25
CA LEU A 17 -27.82 -42.67 -19.14
C LEU A 17 -28.28 -42.87 -20.58
N ARG A 18 -29.40 -43.58 -20.81
CA ARG A 18 -29.98 -43.76 -22.16
C ARG A 18 -30.47 -42.46 -22.79
N ARG A 19 -30.94 -41.51 -21.98
CA ARG A 19 -31.55 -40.27 -22.48
C ARG A 19 -30.52 -39.17 -22.74
N TYR A 20 -29.49 -39.07 -21.90
CA TYR A 20 -28.52 -37.96 -21.93
C TYR A 20 -27.12 -38.38 -22.40
N TYR A 21 -26.71 -39.63 -22.19
CA TYR A 21 -25.30 -40.06 -22.34
C TYR A 21 -25.13 -41.29 -23.25
N SER A 22 -26.06 -41.56 -24.17
CA SER A 22 -26.02 -42.78 -24.98
C SER A 22 -24.79 -42.85 -25.89
N ASP A 23 -24.35 -41.72 -26.42
CA ASP A 23 -23.21 -41.65 -27.34
C ASP A 23 -21.90 -41.82 -26.57
N GLU A 24 -21.78 -41.17 -25.41
CA GLU A 24 -20.65 -41.20 -24.49
C GLU A 24 -20.45 -42.60 -23.88
N VAL A 25 -21.54 -43.29 -23.53
CA VAL A 25 -21.48 -44.70 -23.11
C VAL A 25 -20.99 -45.58 -24.25
N GLY A 26 -21.41 -45.30 -25.49
CA GLY A 26 -20.90 -45.97 -26.68
C GLY A 26 -19.42 -45.73 -26.94
N ASP A 27 -18.92 -44.51 -26.70
CA ASP A 27 -17.50 -44.16 -26.77
C ASP A 27 -16.69 -44.86 -25.68
N LEU A 28 -17.17 -44.85 -24.44
CA LEU A 28 -16.56 -45.57 -23.34
C LEU A 28 -16.42 -47.06 -23.68
N ALA A 29 -17.49 -47.70 -24.18
CA ALA A 29 -17.46 -49.12 -24.55
C ALA A 29 -16.44 -49.45 -25.66
N ARG A 30 -16.14 -48.51 -26.57
CA ARG A 30 -15.12 -48.70 -27.61
C ARG A 30 -13.69 -48.60 -27.08
N ASN A 31 -13.47 -47.76 -26.08
CA ASN A 31 -12.16 -47.40 -25.54
C ASN A 31 -11.80 -48.18 -24.25
N TYR A 32 -12.78 -48.86 -23.67
CA TYR A 32 -12.62 -49.62 -22.44
C TYR A 32 -11.80 -50.92 -22.63
N PRO A 33 -10.96 -51.31 -21.65
CA PRO A 33 -10.56 -50.59 -20.44
C PRO A 33 -9.26 -49.78 -20.59
N ARG A 34 -8.63 -49.76 -21.78
CA ARG A 34 -7.26 -49.27 -21.94
C ARG A 34 -7.17 -47.75 -22.02
N ASP A 35 -8.03 -47.16 -22.83
CA ASP A 35 -7.96 -45.73 -23.16
C ASP A 35 -8.97 -44.93 -22.32
N GLN A 36 -10.03 -45.58 -21.83
CA GLN A 36 -11.06 -44.94 -21.00
C GLN A 36 -11.71 -45.94 -20.04
N LYS A 37 -11.82 -45.58 -18.76
CA LYS A 37 -12.50 -46.38 -17.72
C LYS A 37 -13.68 -45.68 -17.05
N SER A 38 -13.85 -44.38 -17.30
CA SER A 38 -14.81 -43.54 -16.61
C SER A 38 -15.77 -42.87 -17.59
N LEU A 39 -17.06 -42.87 -17.22
CA LEU A 39 -18.08 -42.00 -17.80
C LEU A 39 -18.18 -40.72 -16.95
N ARG A 40 -18.01 -39.56 -17.57
CA ARG A 40 -18.18 -38.27 -16.89
C ARG A 40 -19.61 -37.78 -17.08
N VAL A 41 -20.29 -37.52 -15.97
CA VAL A 41 -21.68 -37.06 -15.92
C VAL A 41 -21.71 -35.64 -15.34
N ASP A 42 -22.40 -34.74 -16.02
CA ASP A 42 -22.64 -33.38 -15.57
C ASP A 42 -23.79 -33.34 -14.55
N TRP A 43 -23.59 -32.63 -13.45
CA TRP A 43 -24.59 -32.46 -12.40
C TRP A 43 -25.86 -31.76 -12.92
N GLY A 44 -25.71 -30.78 -13.82
CA GLY A 44 -26.82 -30.04 -14.40
C GLY A 44 -27.78 -30.96 -15.17
N ASP A 45 -27.25 -31.95 -15.87
CA ASP A 45 -28.07 -32.94 -16.59
C ASP A 45 -28.82 -33.85 -15.62
N LEU A 46 -28.17 -34.31 -14.55
CA LEU A 46 -28.81 -35.14 -13.53
C LEU A 46 -29.94 -34.38 -12.83
N TYR A 47 -29.69 -33.12 -12.46
CA TYR A 47 -30.69 -32.24 -11.84
C TYR A 47 -31.86 -31.94 -12.79
N GLN A 48 -31.59 -31.71 -14.08
CA GLN A 48 -32.64 -31.48 -15.08
C GLN A 48 -33.49 -32.73 -15.34
N PHE A 49 -32.86 -33.91 -15.32
CA PHE A 49 -33.57 -35.17 -15.46
C PHE A 49 -34.50 -35.40 -14.26
N ASP A 50 -33.96 -35.28 -13.05
CA ASP A 50 -34.70 -35.54 -11.82
C ASP A 50 -34.02 -34.88 -10.61
N ALA A 51 -34.62 -33.79 -10.12
CA ALA A 51 -34.08 -33.01 -9.01
C ALA A 51 -34.04 -33.81 -7.69
N ASP A 52 -35.01 -34.68 -7.44
CA ASP A 52 -35.04 -35.50 -6.21
C ASP A 52 -33.91 -36.55 -6.24
N LEU A 53 -33.66 -37.15 -7.41
CA LEU A 53 -32.54 -38.09 -7.62
C LEU A 53 -31.19 -37.40 -7.37
N ALA A 54 -31.04 -36.17 -7.86
CA ALA A 54 -29.83 -35.37 -7.66
C ALA A 54 -29.65 -35.00 -6.18
N ASP A 55 -30.66 -34.42 -5.52
CA ASP A 55 -30.56 -34.04 -4.10
C ASP A 55 -30.25 -35.23 -3.18
N ASP A 56 -30.85 -36.40 -3.46
CA ASP A 56 -30.55 -37.61 -2.71
C ASP A 56 -29.15 -38.16 -2.98
N TYR A 57 -28.59 -37.98 -4.18
CA TYR A 57 -27.21 -38.34 -4.49
C TYR A 57 -26.24 -37.59 -3.58
N LEU A 58 -26.46 -36.29 -3.35
CA LEU A 58 -25.62 -35.51 -2.44
C LEU A 58 -25.70 -36.02 -0.99
N ARG A 59 -26.88 -36.47 -0.56
CA ARG A 59 -27.12 -36.92 0.82
C ARG A 59 -26.68 -38.36 1.08
N TYR A 60 -26.78 -39.22 0.08
CA TYR A 60 -26.51 -40.65 0.17
C TYR A 60 -25.59 -41.14 -0.96
N PRO A 61 -24.38 -40.55 -1.10
CA PRO A 61 -23.53 -40.77 -2.26
C PRO A 61 -23.19 -42.23 -2.51
N ASP A 62 -22.88 -43.00 -1.47
CA ASP A 62 -22.40 -44.38 -1.62
C ASP A 62 -23.42 -45.27 -2.34
N ARG A 63 -24.69 -45.18 -1.90
CA ARG A 63 -25.79 -45.95 -2.47
C ARG A 63 -26.10 -45.52 -3.91
N TYR A 64 -26.02 -44.22 -4.18
CA TYR A 64 -26.39 -43.67 -5.49
C TYR A 64 -25.24 -43.83 -6.51
N GLN A 65 -23.99 -43.75 -6.06
CA GLN A 65 -22.80 -44.09 -6.85
C GLN A 65 -22.83 -45.57 -7.25
N GLU A 66 -23.08 -46.49 -6.30
CA GLU A 66 -23.19 -47.92 -6.59
C GLU A 66 -24.31 -48.22 -7.59
N ALA A 67 -25.47 -47.56 -7.44
CA ALA A 67 -26.57 -47.71 -8.38
C ALA A 67 -26.28 -47.14 -9.78
N ALA A 68 -25.57 -46.01 -9.87
CA ALA A 68 -25.16 -45.41 -11.13
C ALA A 68 -24.15 -46.29 -11.89
N GLU A 69 -23.16 -46.85 -11.18
CA GLU A 69 -22.20 -47.79 -11.76
C GLU A 69 -22.87 -49.12 -12.16
N GLU A 70 -23.78 -49.65 -11.33
CA GLU A 70 -24.52 -50.87 -11.69
C GLU A 70 -25.43 -50.65 -12.90
N ALA A 71 -26.02 -49.47 -13.06
CA ALA A 71 -26.77 -49.10 -14.27
C ALA A 71 -25.86 -49.07 -15.51
N LEU A 72 -24.63 -48.59 -15.38
CA LEU A 72 -23.63 -48.61 -16.44
C LEU A 72 -23.19 -50.05 -16.79
N ARG A 73 -23.03 -50.93 -15.80
CA ARG A 73 -22.69 -52.36 -16.00
C ARG A 73 -23.78 -53.13 -16.73
N ARG A 74 -25.05 -52.81 -16.48
CA ARG A 74 -26.22 -53.47 -17.09
C ARG A 74 -26.65 -52.85 -18.41
N TYR A 75 -26.02 -51.75 -18.81
CA TYR A 75 -26.39 -51.02 -20.01
C TYR A 75 -26.29 -51.92 -21.26
N ASP A 76 -27.38 -52.03 -22.02
CA ASP A 76 -27.42 -52.86 -23.22
C ASP A 76 -26.61 -52.21 -24.35
N LEU A 77 -25.42 -52.75 -24.60
CA LEU A 77 -24.47 -52.24 -25.59
C LEU A 77 -24.59 -53.01 -26.92
N PRO A 78 -24.45 -52.33 -28.07
CA PRO A 78 -24.45 -52.98 -29.38
C PRO A 78 -23.18 -53.82 -29.65
N ILE A 79 -22.21 -53.82 -28.73
CA ILE A 79 -20.92 -54.52 -28.81
C ILE A 79 -20.78 -55.40 -27.56
N ASP A 80 -20.22 -56.61 -27.71
CA ASP A 80 -20.00 -57.57 -26.62
C ASP A 80 -18.80 -57.17 -25.74
N VAL A 81 -18.97 -56.09 -24.96
CA VAL A 81 -18.00 -55.57 -23.98
C VAL A 81 -18.70 -55.42 -22.63
N SER A 82 -18.09 -55.96 -21.57
CA SER A 82 -18.57 -55.79 -20.20
C SER A 82 -17.88 -54.60 -19.54
N LEU A 83 -18.66 -53.60 -19.12
CA LEU A 83 -18.20 -52.41 -18.37
C LEU A 83 -18.08 -52.68 -16.86
N GLY A 84 -17.69 -53.90 -16.47
CA GLY A 84 -17.73 -54.36 -15.07
C GLY A 84 -16.98 -53.51 -14.05
N GLN A 85 -15.88 -52.87 -14.47
CA GLN A 85 -15.05 -51.98 -13.63
C GLN A 85 -15.07 -50.53 -14.15
N ALA A 86 -16.12 -50.12 -14.86
CA ALA A 86 -16.26 -48.74 -15.30
C ALA A 86 -16.83 -47.86 -14.18
N HIS A 87 -16.30 -46.65 -14.05
CA HIS A 87 -16.73 -45.69 -13.04
C HIS A 87 -17.67 -44.63 -13.60
N VAL A 88 -18.59 -44.16 -12.76
CA VAL A 88 -19.37 -42.95 -13.02
C VAL A 88 -18.76 -41.79 -12.23
N ARG A 89 -18.35 -40.74 -12.92
CA ARG A 89 -17.64 -39.59 -12.35
C ARG A 89 -18.50 -38.35 -12.50
N VAL A 90 -18.95 -37.77 -11.40
CA VAL A 90 -19.88 -36.62 -11.37
C VAL A 90 -19.09 -35.32 -11.28
N ARG A 91 -19.31 -34.40 -12.22
CA ARG A 91 -18.71 -33.07 -12.26
C ARG A 91 -19.76 -31.96 -12.31
N GLY A 92 -19.32 -30.70 -12.22
CA GLY A 92 -20.20 -29.54 -12.45
C GLY A 92 -21.20 -29.26 -11.33
N ILE A 93 -20.91 -29.65 -10.08
CA ILE A 93 -21.74 -29.26 -8.93
C ILE A 93 -21.68 -27.73 -8.80
N ALA A 94 -22.84 -27.08 -8.82
CA ALA A 94 -22.96 -25.64 -8.97
C ALA A 94 -22.33 -24.83 -7.83
N GLU A 95 -22.30 -25.37 -6.61
CA GLU A 95 -21.71 -24.70 -5.44
C GLU A 95 -20.55 -25.55 -4.88
N ALA A 96 -19.31 -25.07 -5.07
CA ALA A 96 -18.15 -25.62 -4.38
C ALA A 96 -18.12 -25.07 -2.95
N THR A 97 -18.02 -25.98 -1.98
CA THR A 97 -17.85 -25.63 -0.58
C THR A 97 -16.39 -25.23 -0.33
N GLU A 98 -16.17 -24.08 0.30
CA GLU A 98 -14.83 -23.67 0.72
C GLU A 98 -14.24 -24.70 1.69
N ILE A 99 -12.94 -25.00 1.56
CA ILE A 99 -12.26 -25.99 2.41
C ILE A 99 -12.42 -25.63 3.90
N ARG A 100 -12.30 -24.35 4.24
CA ARG A 100 -12.49 -23.82 5.60
C ARG A 100 -13.93 -23.92 6.11
N ALA A 101 -14.91 -24.06 5.23
CA ALA A 101 -16.33 -24.10 5.55
C ALA A 101 -16.83 -25.54 5.76
N LEU A 102 -15.98 -26.55 5.57
CA LEU A 102 -16.33 -27.94 5.84
C LEU A 102 -16.59 -28.15 7.34
N ARG A 103 -17.78 -28.65 7.66
CA ARG A 103 -18.31 -28.86 9.02
C ARG A 103 -18.91 -30.25 9.16
N SER A 104 -19.30 -30.62 10.38
CA SER A 104 -19.88 -31.93 10.69
C SER A 104 -21.15 -32.27 9.89
N GLU A 105 -21.89 -31.27 9.41
CA GLU A 105 -23.07 -31.46 8.54
C GLU A 105 -22.73 -31.99 7.14
N HIS A 106 -21.48 -31.83 6.70
CA HIS A 106 -21.00 -32.31 5.40
C HIS A 106 -20.48 -33.76 5.46
N LEU A 107 -20.42 -34.38 6.65
CA LEU A 107 -19.91 -35.75 6.81
C LEU A 107 -20.81 -36.77 6.11
N ASN A 108 -20.18 -37.66 5.34
CA ASN A 108 -20.84 -38.67 4.49
C ASN A 108 -21.76 -38.09 3.41
N THR A 109 -21.60 -36.81 3.08
CA THR A 109 -22.28 -36.17 1.95
C THR A 109 -21.32 -35.95 0.79
N PHE A 110 -21.87 -35.82 -0.41
CA PHE A 110 -21.12 -35.51 -1.63
C PHE A 110 -20.94 -33.99 -1.73
N VAL A 111 -19.69 -33.53 -1.81
CA VAL A 111 -19.36 -32.10 -1.86
C VAL A 111 -18.32 -31.84 -2.96
N ALA A 112 -18.29 -30.61 -3.44
CA ALA A 112 -17.23 -30.11 -4.33
C ALA A 112 -16.32 -29.17 -3.54
N VAL A 113 -15.01 -29.29 -3.71
CA VAL A 113 -14.00 -28.39 -3.12
C VAL A 113 -13.07 -27.88 -4.21
N GLN A 114 -12.73 -26.59 -4.14
CA GLN A 114 -11.84 -25.93 -5.09
C GLN A 114 -10.54 -25.51 -4.39
N GLY A 115 -9.42 -25.64 -5.08
CA GLY A 115 -8.13 -25.17 -4.57
C GLY A 115 -6.94 -25.59 -5.43
N ILE A 116 -5.75 -25.41 -4.87
CA ILE A 116 -4.47 -25.64 -5.54
C ILE A 116 -3.87 -26.96 -5.02
N ILE A 117 -3.37 -27.82 -5.91
CA ILE A 117 -2.65 -29.03 -5.50
C ILE A 117 -1.33 -28.62 -4.83
N ARG A 118 -1.25 -28.77 -3.51
CA ARG A 118 -0.03 -28.52 -2.75
C ARG A 118 0.92 -29.71 -2.78
N LYS A 119 0.36 -30.92 -2.78
CA LYS A 119 1.13 -32.16 -2.79
C LYS A 119 0.33 -33.28 -3.44
N ALA A 120 0.97 -34.02 -4.33
CA ALA A 120 0.49 -35.30 -4.81
C ALA A 120 1.49 -36.38 -4.36
N THR A 121 1.03 -37.44 -3.71
CA THR A 121 1.92 -38.57 -3.35
C THR A 121 2.28 -39.39 -4.59
N GLU A 122 3.30 -40.24 -4.48
CA GLU A 122 3.52 -41.31 -5.45
C GLU A 122 2.28 -42.21 -5.54
N VAL A 123 1.97 -42.69 -6.74
CA VAL A 123 0.92 -43.67 -6.97
C VAL A 123 1.36 -45.01 -6.38
N ARG A 124 0.49 -45.63 -5.58
CA ARG A 124 0.76 -46.91 -4.90
C ARG A 124 -0.41 -47.87 -5.07
N PRO A 125 -0.17 -49.18 -5.19
CA PRO A 125 -1.24 -50.17 -5.26
C PRO A 125 -1.93 -50.32 -3.89
N LYS A 126 -3.25 -50.22 -3.89
CA LYS A 126 -4.15 -50.50 -2.75
C LYS A 126 -4.90 -51.81 -3.05
N ILE A 127 -5.09 -52.66 -2.05
CA ILE A 127 -5.88 -53.89 -2.19
C ILE A 127 -7.36 -53.50 -2.10
N GLU A 128 -8.14 -53.85 -3.11
CA GLU A 128 -9.60 -53.65 -3.13
C GLU A 128 -10.31 -54.94 -2.67
N GLN A 129 -9.87 -56.09 -3.19
CA GLN A 129 -10.41 -57.40 -2.81
C GLN A 129 -9.27 -58.33 -2.39
N ALA A 130 -9.19 -58.60 -1.08
CA ALA A 130 -8.16 -59.45 -0.50
C ALA A 130 -8.57 -60.92 -0.53
N VAL A 131 -7.71 -61.80 -1.05
CA VAL A 131 -7.93 -63.25 -0.99
C VAL A 131 -7.08 -63.84 0.13
N PHE A 132 -7.75 -64.42 1.13
CA PHE A 132 -7.11 -65.07 2.26
C PHE A 132 -7.19 -66.58 2.14
N VAL A 133 -6.04 -67.23 2.27
CA VAL A 133 -5.94 -68.70 2.29
C VAL A 133 -5.87 -69.18 3.74
N CYS A 134 -6.88 -69.95 4.15
CA CYS A 134 -6.89 -70.58 5.46
C CYS A 134 -5.76 -71.62 5.58
N GLN A 135 -4.83 -71.43 6.51
CA GLN A 135 -3.67 -72.33 6.67
C GLN A 135 -4.02 -73.73 7.23
N ARG A 136 -5.28 -73.95 7.62
CA ARG A 136 -5.75 -75.24 8.16
C ARG A 136 -6.41 -76.14 7.11
N CYS A 137 -7.19 -75.55 6.20
CA CYS A 137 -7.99 -76.29 5.22
C CYS A 137 -7.74 -75.85 3.77
N ASN A 138 -6.89 -74.84 3.56
CA ASN A 138 -6.54 -74.27 2.26
C ASN A 138 -7.72 -73.71 1.45
N TYR A 139 -8.83 -73.41 2.12
CA TYR A 139 -9.96 -72.70 1.53
C TYR A 139 -9.63 -71.21 1.35
N GLU A 140 -10.06 -70.65 0.22
CA GLU A 140 -9.89 -69.26 -0.18
C GLU A 140 -11.13 -68.46 0.17
N THR A 141 -10.96 -67.42 0.97
CA THR A 141 -12.03 -66.49 1.33
C THR A 141 -11.68 -65.12 0.77
N GLN A 142 -12.59 -64.54 -0.03
CA GLN A 142 -12.45 -63.19 -0.57
C GLN A 142 -13.08 -62.21 0.41
N VAL A 143 -12.34 -61.18 0.80
CA VAL A 143 -12.80 -60.14 1.74
C VAL A 143 -12.57 -58.78 1.09
N PRO A 144 -13.65 -58.04 0.74
CA PRO A 144 -13.55 -56.66 0.31
C PRO A 144 -12.84 -55.83 1.38
N GLN A 145 -11.91 -54.98 0.96
CA GLN A 145 -11.17 -54.09 1.83
C GLN A 145 -11.78 -52.69 1.76
N SER A 146 -11.76 -51.96 2.88
CA SER A 146 -12.21 -50.57 2.97
C SER A 146 -11.08 -49.67 3.48
N ASP A 147 -11.26 -48.36 3.40
CA ASP A 147 -10.29 -47.37 3.90
C ASP A 147 -10.12 -47.35 5.43
N SER A 148 -11.03 -48.00 6.17
CA SER A 148 -11.01 -48.07 7.63
C SER A 148 -10.01 -49.08 8.22
N GLY A 149 -9.04 -49.55 7.42
CA GLY A 149 -7.99 -50.48 7.83
C GLY A 149 -8.05 -51.85 7.15
N PHE A 150 -6.96 -52.61 7.28
CA PHE A 150 -6.83 -53.94 6.67
C PHE A 150 -7.71 -54.98 7.38
N GLN A 151 -8.68 -55.54 6.66
CA GLN A 151 -9.67 -56.46 7.22
C GLN A 151 -9.35 -57.91 6.90
N GLU A 152 -9.19 -58.73 7.94
CA GLU A 152 -9.05 -60.18 7.81
C GLU A 152 -10.38 -60.91 8.10
N PRO A 153 -10.63 -62.08 7.48
CA PRO A 153 -11.83 -62.86 7.77
C PRO A 153 -11.82 -63.33 9.22
N TYR A 154 -12.94 -63.15 9.94
CA TYR A 154 -13.06 -63.59 11.33
C TYR A 154 -12.96 -65.12 11.47
N GLN A 155 -13.57 -65.86 10.54
CA GLN A 155 -13.58 -67.32 10.50
C GLN A 155 -13.55 -67.84 9.07
N CYS A 156 -12.99 -69.03 8.88
CA CYS A 156 -12.98 -69.67 7.56
C CYS A 156 -14.38 -70.16 7.20
N GLU A 157 -14.89 -69.82 6.01
CA GLU A 157 -16.22 -70.25 5.55
C GLU A 157 -16.35 -71.77 5.37
N SER A 158 -15.22 -72.46 5.13
CA SER A 158 -15.24 -73.91 4.91
C SER A 158 -15.09 -74.74 6.18
N CYS A 159 -14.16 -74.39 7.06
CA CYS A 159 -13.89 -75.18 8.27
C CYS A 159 -14.39 -74.55 9.56
N GLU A 160 -15.03 -73.38 9.49
CA GLU A 160 -15.65 -72.63 10.60
C GLU A 160 -14.70 -72.38 11.78
N ARG A 161 -13.40 -72.36 11.52
CA ARG A 161 -12.36 -72.10 12.52
C ARG A 161 -11.75 -70.73 12.31
N GLN A 162 -11.46 -70.04 13.41
CA GLN A 162 -10.64 -68.84 13.40
C GLN A 162 -9.17 -69.19 13.15
N GLY A 163 -8.61 -68.62 12.09
CA GLY A 163 -7.17 -68.44 11.81
C GLY A 163 -6.24 -69.66 11.90
N PRO A 164 -4.98 -69.54 11.45
CA PRO A 164 -4.40 -68.36 10.83
C PRO A 164 -4.74 -68.27 9.33
N PHE A 165 -4.91 -67.04 8.85
CA PHE A 165 -5.11 -66.71 7.44
C PHE A 165 -3.84 -66.14 6.86
N LYS A 166 -3.60 -66.35 5.56
CA LYS A 166 -2.50 -65.75 4.84
C LYS A 166 -3.05 -65.08 3.60
N LEU A 167 -2.74 -63.79 3.42
CA LEU A 167 -3.05 -63.07 2.19
C LEU A 167 -2.32 -63.74 1.02
N ASP A 168 -3.04 -63.94 -0.09
CA ASP A 168 -2.50 -64.35 -1.38
C ASP A 168 -2.51 -63.14 -2.34
N PRO A 169 -1.37 -62.45 -2.51
CA PRO A 169 -1.29 -61.29 -3.39
C PRO A 169 -1.51 -61.63 -4.86
N GLU A 170 -1.29 -62.88 -5.30
CA GLU A 170 -1.46 -63.23 -6.72
C GLU A 170 -2.94 -63.35 -7.11
N LYS A 171 -3.80 -63.63 -6.12
CA LYS A 171 -5.25 -63.78 -6.31
C LYS A 171 -6.06 -62.57 -5.83
N SER A 172 -5.40 -61.62 -5.16
CA SER A 172 -6.04 -60.39 -4.68
C SER A 172 -6.13 -59.36 -5.81
N GLU A 173 -7.17 -58.53 -5.77
CA GLU A 173 -7.36 -57.45 -6.72
C GLU A 173 -6.82 -56.14 -6.15
N PHE A 174 -6.09 -55.39 -6.97
CA PHE A 174 -5.44 -54.14 -6.60
C PHE A 174 -5.90 -53.02 -7.51
N VAL A 175 -6.04 -51.84 -6.92
CA VAL A 175 -6.32 -50.58 -7.59
C VAL A 175 -5.20 -49.59 -7.32
N ASP A 176 -4.85 -48.78 -8.30
CA ASP A 176 -3.91 -47.68 -8.08
C ASP A 176 -4.55 -46.62 -7.18
N SER A 177 -3.83 -46.15 -6.17
CA SER A 177 -4.30 -45.16 -5.21
C SER A 177 -3.28 -44.04 -5.04
N GLN A 178 -3.77 -42.82 -4.89
CA GLN A 178 -2.97 -41.63 -4.70
C GLN A 178 -3.65 -40.67 -3.72
N LYS A 179 -2.84 -40.04 -2.85
CA LYS A 179 -3.29 -39.00 -1.94
C LYS A 179 -2.90 -37.63 -2.48
N LEU A 180 -3.89 -36.77 -2.68
CA LEU A 180 -3.75 -35.39 -3.09
C LEU A 180 -4.01 -34.50 -1.88
N ARG A 181 -3.23 -33.43 -1.72
CA ARG A 181 -3.47 -32.40 -0.72
C ARG A 181 -3.81 -31.11 -1.42
N ILE A 182 -5.07 -30.71 -1.33
CA ILE A 182 -5.60 -29.49 -1.93
C ILE A 182 -5.54 -28.38 -0.88
N GLN A 183 -5.00 -27.24 -1.25
CA GLN A 183 -4.93 -26.04 -0.42
C GLN A 183 -5.94 -25.02 -0.94
N GLU A 184 -6.61 -24.32 -0.03
CA GLU A 184 -7.48 -23.21 -0.36
C GLU A 184 -6.73 -22.11 -1.14
N ASN A 185 -7.41 -21.46 -2.09
CA ASN A 185 -6.81 -20.36 -2.84
C ASN A 185 -6.47 -19.21 -1.87
N PRO A 186 -5.21 -18.73 -1.81
CA PRO A 186 -4.85 -17.58 -0.97
C PRO A 186 -5.56 -16.29 -1.39
N GLU A 187 -6.02 -16.20 -2.63
CA GLU A 187 -6.77 -15.06 -3.16
C GLU A 187 -8.19 -15.04 -2.56
N GLY A 188 -8.44 -14.11 -1.64
CA GLY A 188 -9.73 -13.97 -0.94
C GLY A 188 -9.63 -14.10 0.58
N LEU A 189 -8.47 -14.48 1.11
CA LEU A 189 -8.26 -14.56 2.56
C LEU A 189 -8.08 -13.19 3.21
N ALA A 190 -8.60 -13.01 4.41
CA ALA A 190 -8.36 -11.80 5.19
C ALA A 190 -6.88 -11.71 5.58
N GLY A 191 -6.33 -10.50 5.64
CA GLY A 191 -4.91 -10.29 5.97
C GLY A 191 -4.52 -10.93 7.30
N GLY A 192 -3.67 -11.94 7.26
CA GLY A 192 -3.17 -12.68 8.42
C GLY A 192 -3.73 -14.11 8.60
N GLU A 193 -4.72 -14.51 7.81
CA GLU A 193 -5.25 -15.88 7.83
C GLU A 193 -4.33 -16.86 7.09
N THR A 194 -4.22 -18.08 7.61
CA THR A 194 -3.44 -19.15 6.97
C THR A 194 -4.37 -20.03 6.14
N PRO A 195 -4.06 -20.33 4.86
CA PRO A 195 -4.92 -21.18 4.04
C PRO A 195 -5.03 -22.60 4.60
N GLU A 196 -6.24 -23.12 4.65
CA GLU A 196 -6.51 -24.49 5.09
C GLU A 196 -6.25 -25.51 3.98
N ASN A 197 -6.16 -26.79 4.34
CA ASN A 197 -5.90 -27.87 3.39
C ASN A 197 -6.84 -29.04 3.66
N ILE A 198 -7.24 -29.73 2.61
CA ILE A 198 -7.94 -31.02 2.68
C ILE A 198 -7.15 -32.09 1.93
N ASP A 199 -7.13 -33.28 2.50
CA ASP A 199 -6.59 -34.46 1.88
C ASP A 199 -7.68 -35.17 1.07
N VAL A 200 -7.45 -35.39 -0.22
CA VAL A 200 -8.35 -36.08 -1.16
C VAL A 200 -7.68 -37.36 -1.63
N HIS A 201 -8.33 -38.50 -1.41
CA HIS A 201 -7.88 -39.81 -1.84
C HIS A 201 -8.53 -40.14 -3.19
N VAL A 202 -7.72 -40.39 -4.22
CA VAL A 202 -8.19 -40.71 -5.57
C VAL A 202 -7.67 -42.08 -5.99
N GLU A 203 -8.44 -42.76 -6.83
CA GLU A 203 -8.20 -44.16 -7.22
C GLU A 203 -8.35 -44.38 -8.72
N ASP A 204 -7.77 -45.50 -9.18
CA ASP A 204 -7.75 -46.00 -10.55
C ASP A 204 -7.37 -44.92 -11.56
N ASP A 205 -8.29 -44.54 -12.45
CA ASP A 205 -8.04 -43.68 -13.59
C ASP A 205 -7.78 -42.22 -13.24
N LEU A 206 -8.08 -41.78 -12.02
CA LEU A 206 -7.78 -40.42 -11.56
C LEU A 206 -6.33 -40.25 -11.10
N THR A 207 -5.62 -41.35 -10.82
CA THR A 207 -4.25 -41.30 -10.31
C THR A 207 -3.26 -40.80 -11.37
N GLY A 208 -2.25 -40.04 -10.93
CA GLY A 208 -1.19 -39.53 -11.80
C GLY A 208 -1.61 -38.44 -12.81
N ARG A 209 -2.85 -37.93 -12.73
CA ARG A 209 -3.35 -36.89 -13.64
C ARG A 209 -3.02 -35.46 -13.23
N VAL A 210 -2.82 -35.21 -11.94
CA VAL A 210 -2.59 -33.87 -11.38
C VAL A 210 -1.16 -33.69 -10.87
N THR A 211 -0.66 -32.47 -10.97
CA THR A 211 0.69 -32.06 -10.56
C THR A 211 0.60 -30.98 -9.48
N PRO A 212 1.56 -30.89 -8.55
CA PRO A 212 1.64 -29.76 -7.63
C PRO A 212 1.68 -28.41 -8.36
N GLY A 213 0.80 -27.50 -7.97
CA GLY A 213 0.59 -26.20 -8.60
C GLY A 213 -0.69 -26.11 -9.44
N ASP A 214 -1.27 -27.24 -9.85
CA ASP A 214 -2.51 -27.23 -10.64
C ASP A 214 -3.68 -26.70 -9.79
N HIS A 215 -4.49 -25.83 -10.38
CA HIS A 215 -5.79 -25.43 -9.84
C HIS A 215 -6.80 -26.52 -10.19
N VAL A 216 -7.59 -26.96 -9.21
CA VAL A 216 -8.49 -28.09 -9.39
C VAL A 216 -9.83 -27.88 -8.69
N THR A 217 -10.87 -28.41 -9.30
CA THR A 217 -12.14 -28.73 -8.61
C THR A 217 -12.19 -30.24 -8.36
N ALA A 218 -12.29 -30.65 -7.11
CA ALA A 218 -12.48 -32.04 -6.73
C ALA A 218 -13.91 -32.26 -6.19
N THR A 219 -14.61 -33.26 -6.70
CA THR A 219 -15.89 -33.73 -6.14
C THR A 219 -15.70 -35.06 -5.45
N GLY A 220 -16.42 -35.29 -4.35
CA GLY A 220 -16.27 -36.52 -3.59
C GLY A 220 -17.05 -36.55 -2.29
N SER A 221 -16.94 -37.68 -1.59
CA SER A 221 -17.62 -37.90 -0.31
C SER A 221 -16.69 -37.56 0.86
N LEU A 222 -17.16 -36.76 1.81
CA LEU A 222 -16.37 -36.41 2.99
C LEU A 222 -16.43 -37.53 4.05
N ARG A 223 -15.27 -37.96 4.55
CA ARG A 223 -15.09 -39.06 5.51
C ARG A 223 -14.30 -38.62 6.74
N LEU A 224 -14.41 -39.43 7.79
CA LEU A 224 -13.60 -39.31 9.01
C LEU A 224 -12.37 -40.21 8.91
N ASP A 225 -11.21 -39.66 9.20
CA ASP A 225 -9.98 -40.45 9.37
C ASP A 225 -10.02 -41.14 10.74
N GLN A 226 -10.24 -42.45 10.73
CA GLN A 226 -10.23 -43.31 11.92
C GLN A 226 -8.89 -44.06 12.02
N SER A 227 -7.80 -43.32 12.13
CA SER A 227 -6.51 -43.95 12.44
C SER A 227 -6.52 -44.52 13.88
N GLU A 228 -6.15 -45.80 14.03
CA GLU A 228 -6.18 -46.55 15.30
C GLU A 228 -5.30 -45.94 16.42
N SER A 229 -4.49 -44.92 16.12
CA SER A 229 -3.56 -44.29 17.07
C SER A 229 -4.15 -43.15 17.91
N ASN A 230 -5.37 -42.68 17.63
CA ASN A 230 -5.96 -41.54 18.36
C ASN A 230 -7.11 -41.99 19.29
N GLU A 231 -6.83 -42.08 20.60
CA GLU A 231 -7.86 -42.17 21.67
C GLU A 231 -8.62 -40.84 21.89
N SER A 232 -8.63 -39.95 20.89
CA SER A 232 -9.25 -38.62 20.95
C SER A 232 -10.66 -38.65 20.34
N PRO A 233 -11.64 -37.94 20.91
CA PRO A 233 -12.95 -37.75 20.27
C PRO A 233 -12.90 -36.75 19.09
N VAL A 234 -11.74 -36.19 18.78
CA VAL A 234 -11.49 -35.30 17.64
C VAL A 234 -10.85 -36.10 16.51
N PHE A 235 -11.52 -36.11 15.37
CA PHE A 235 -11.11 -36.83 14.16
C PHE A 235 -10.81 -35.83 13.04
N ASP A 236 -9.79 -36.14 12.24
CA ASP A 236 -9.51 -35.40 11.01
C ASP A 236 -10.49 -35.84 9.92
N VAL A 237 -10.74 -34.96 8.95
CA VAL A 237 -11.59 -35.24 7.79
C VAL A 237 -10.73 -35.39 6.54
N TYR A 238 -11.13 -36.30 5.65
CA TYR A 238 -10.57 -36.43 4.31
C TYR A 238 -11.69 -36.66 3.31
N MET A 239 -11.43 -36.45 2.02
CA MET A 239 -12.39 -36.69 0.95
C MET A 239 -12.01 -37.93 0.15
N GLU A 240 -12.97 -38.80 -0.11
CA GLU A 240 -12.88 -39.83 -1.16
C GLU A 240 -13.27 -39.18 -2.49
N GLY A 241 -12.28 -38.93 -3.35
CA GLY A 241 -12.45 -38.22 -4.60
C GLY A 241 -13.19 -39.05 -5.64
N ASN A 242 -14.33 -38.56 -6.10
CA ASN A 242 -15.08 -39.11 -7.21
C ASN A 242 -14.63 -38.54 -8.55
N HIS A 243 -14.42 -37.23 -8.68
CA HIS A 243 -13.90 -36.59 -9.90
C HIS A 243 -12.87 -35.52 -9.52
N VAL A 244 -11.83 -35.36 -10.33
CA VAL A 244 -10.90 -34.21 -10.24
C VAL A 244 -10.80 -33.57 -11.61
N GLU A 245 -11.22 -32.31 -11.68
CA GLU A 245 -11.09 -31.46 -12.86
C GLU A 245 -9.93 -30.51 -12.64
N ILE A 246 -8.99 -30.44 -13.58
CA ILE A 246 -8.00 -29.37 -13.59
C ILE A 246 -8.72 -28.15 -14.14
N GLU A 247 -8.81 -27.12 -13.33
CA GLU A 247 -9.24 -25.81 -13.78
C GLU A 247 -8.05 -25.25 -14.57
N ASP A 248 -8.16 -25.24 -15.89
CA ASP A 248 -7.28 -24.38 -16.67
C ASP A 248 -7.53 -22.96 -16.16
N GLU A 249 -6.50 -22.24 -15.72
CA GLU A 249 -6.60 -20.81 -15.47
C GLU A 249 -6.95 -20.18 -16.83
N GLN A 250 -8.25 -20.06 -17.10
CA GLN A 250 -8.82 -19.62 -18.36
C GLN A 250 -8.57 -18.13 -18.57
N PHE A 251 -7.32 -17.77 -18.87
CA PHE A 251 -7.04 -16.64 -19.75
C PHE A 251 -7.26 -17.03 -21.23
N GLU A 252 -7.32 -18.33 -21.55
CA GLU A 252 -7.48 -18.83 -22.93
C GLU A 252 -8.95 -19.01 -23.37
N ASP A 253 -9.91 -19.21 -22.46
CA ASP A 253 -11.35 -19.39 -22.78
C ASP A 253 -12.18 -18.10 -22.69
N MET A 254 -11.57 -16.94 -22.94
CA MET A 254 -12.36 -15.75 -23.25
C MET A 254 -13.05 -16.00 -24.61
N GLU A 255 -14.37 -16.16 -24.65
CA GLU A 255 -15.13 -16.17 -25.90
C GLU A 255 -14.98 -14.81 -26.60
N ILE A 256 -13.97 -14.68 -27.47
CA ILE A 256 -13.73 -13.44 -28.21
C ILE A 256 -14.86 -13.25 -29.22
N THR A 257 -15.79 -12.36 -28.89
CA THR A 257 -16.91 -12.03 -29.77
C THR A 257 -16.44 -11.37 -31.05
N SER A 258 -17.33 -11.23 -32.04
CA SER A 258 -16.97 -10.51 -33.28
C SER A 258 -16.68 -9.03 -33.00
N GLU A 259 -17.34 -8.44 -32.01
CA GLU A 259 -17.13 -7.05 -31.56
C GLU A 259 -15.77 -6.90 -30.86
N ASP A 260 -15.37 -7.87 -30.03
CA ASP A 260 -14.04 -7.88 -29.41
C ASP A 260 -12.93 -7.97 -30.45
N LYS A 261 -13.10 -8.78 -31.49
CA LYS A 261 -12.14 -8.88 -32.61
C LYS A 261 -11.98 -7.55 -33.33
N GLU A 262 -13.08 -6.87 -33.63
CA GLU A 262 -13.05 -5.54 -34.25
C GLU A 262 -12.34 -4.54 -33.35
N THR A 263 -12.64 -4.55 -32.05
CA THR A 263 -12.02 -3.68 -31.04
C THR A 263 -10.51 -3.93 -30.93
N ILE A 264 -10.07 -5.19 -30.85
CA ILE A 264 -8.66 -5.57 -30.81
C ILE A 264 -7.93 -5.08 -32.06
N VAL A 265 -8.52 -5.25 -33.25
CA VAL A 265 -7.94 -4.80 -34.51
C VAL A 265 -7.87 -3.28 -34.55
N GLU A 266 -8.91 -2.56 -34.11
CA GLU A 266 -8.91 -1.10 -34.05
C GLU A 266 -7.81 -0.58 -33.11
N ILE A 267 -7.71 -1.13 -31.90
CA ILE A 267 -6.71 -0.77 -30.90
C ILE A 267 -5.29 -1.06 -31.42
N SER A 268 -5.09 -2.21 -32.09
CA SER A 268 -3.78 -2.60 -32.63
C SER A 268 -3.24 -1.64 -33.70
N GLN A 269 -4.13 -0.88 -34.37
CA GLN A 269 -3.77 0.08 -35.40
C GLN A 269 -3.49 1.49 -34.85
N ARG A 270 -3.68 1.72 -33.55
CA ARG A 270 -3.40 3.02 -32.94
C ARG A 270 -1.89 3.30 -32.92
N PRO A 271 -1.44 4.50 -33.35
CA PRO A 271 -0.01 4.82 -33.37
C PRO A 271 0.66 4.76 -31.98
N GLU A 272 -0.10 5.10 -30.93
CA GLU A 272 0.36 5.19 -29.55
C GLU A 272 0.15 3.90 -28.73
N ILE A 273 -0.21 2.77 -29.37
CA ILE A 273 -0.62 1.55 -28.66
C ILE A 273 0.40 1.06 -27.62
N TYR A 274 1.70 1.15 -27.91
CA TYR A 274 2.75 0.77 -26.97
C TYR A 274 2.74 1.64 -25.71
N GLU A 275 2.44 2.93 -25.85
CA GLU A 275 2.36 3.85 -24.72
C GLU A 275 1.12 3.55 -23.88
N ASP A 276 -0.03 3.36 -24.53
CA ASP A 276 -1.29 3.01 -23.88
C ASP A 276 -1.17 1.70 -23.08
N MET A 277 -0.54 0.67 -23.66
CA MET A 277 -0.31 -0.61 -22.98
C MET A 277 0.68 -0.49 -21.80
N VAL A 278 1.71 0.34 -21.93
CA VAL A 278 2.67 0.57 -20.84
C VAL A 278 2.01 1.32 -19.68
N ASP A 279 1.16 2.29 -20.00
CA ASP A 279 0.46 3.10 -19.00
C ASP A 279 -0.66 2.29 -18.31
N SER A 280 -1.20 1.24 -18.96
CA SER A 280 -2.14 0.30 -18.33
C SER A 280 -1.49 -0.66 -17.32
N VAL A 281 -0.17 -0.87 -17.37
CA VAL A 281 0.54 -1.74 -16.41
C VAL A 281 0.79 -0.98 -15.11
N ALA A 282 0.22 -1.49 -14.00
CA ALA A 282 0.31 -0.89 -12.67
C ALA A 282 0.03 0.63 -12.67
N PRO A 283 -1.19 1.06 -12.99
CA PRO A 283 -1.51 2.48 -13.24
C PRO A 283 -1.33 3.37 -12.00
N SER A 284 -1.37 2.79 -10.80
CA SER A 284 -1.08 3.46 -9.54
C SER A 284 0.40 3.83 -9.35
N ILE A 285 1.32 3.20 -10.09
CA ILE A 285 2.76 3.47 -10.00
C ILE A 285 3.11 4.54 -11.03
N TYR A 286 3.50 5.72 -10.55
CA TYR A 286 3.94 6.82 -11.41
C TYR A 286 5.34 6.55 -11.99
N GLY A 287 5.53 6.81 -13.29
CA GLY A 287 6.84 6.69 -13.96
C GLY A 287 7.25 5.25 -14.33
N HIS A 288 8.55 4.96 -14.25
CA HIS A 288 9.14 3.64 -14.51
C HIS A 288 8.75 2.98 -15.86
N ARG A 289 8.55 3.78 -16.92
CA ARG A 289 8.07 3.29 -18.23
C ARG A 289 8.90 2.13 -18.80
N GLN A 290 10.22 2.10 -18.60
CA GLN A 290 11.06 0.98 -19.03
C GLN A 290 10.79 -0.32 -18.26
N ALA A 291 10.59 -0.25 -16.94
CA ALA A 291 10.29 -1.43 -16.14
C ALA A 291 8.90 -1.96 -16.47
N LYS A 292 7.91 -1.06 -16.60
CA LYS A 292 6.55 -1.41 -17.04
C LYS A 292 6.54 -2.02 -18.44
N LEU A 293 7.31 -1.47 -19.38
CA LEU A 293 7.48 -2.05 -20.71
C LEU A 293 8.14 -3.43 -20.64
N ALA A 294 9.15 -3.63 -19.80
CA ALA A 294 9.78 -4.94 -19.63
C ALA A 294 8.80 -5.98 -19.07
N MET A 295 7.96 -5.59 -18.10
CA MET A 295 6.88 -6.44 -17.59
C MET A 295 5.84 -6.74 -18.66
N LEU A 296 5.42 -5.74 -19.43
CA LEU A 296 4.49 -5.91 -20.55
C LEU A 296 5.04 -6.90 -21.58
N LEU A 297 6.30 -6.74 -21.98
CA LEU A 297 6.97 -7.65 -22.93
C LEU A 297 7.13 -9.06 -22.35
N GLN A 298 7.32 -9.19 -21.04
CA GLN A 298 7.38 -10.48 -20.38
C GLN A 298 6.04 -11.22 -20.44
N LEU A 299 4.91 -10.51 -20.30
CA LEU A 299 3.56 -11.08 -20.44
C LEU A 299 3.29 -11.60 -21.85
N PHE A 300 3.72 -10.89 -22.89
CA PHE A 300 3.60 -11.38 -24.27
C PHE A 300 4.61 -12.50 -24.60
N SER A 301 5.75 -12.52 -23.91
CA SER A 301 6.84 -13.49 -24.11
C SER A 301 7.32 -13.55 -25.58
N GLY A 302 8.17 -14.53 -25.89
CA GLY A 302 8.64 -14.83 -27.23
C GLY A 302 8.19 -16.20 -27.72
N VAL A 303 8.36 -16.47 -29.02
CA VAL A 303 8.06 -17.79 -29.59
C VAL A 303 9.18 -18.77 -29.29
N THR A 304 8.86 -19.85 -28.60
CA THR A 304 9.77 -20.99 -28.41
C THR A 304 10.10 -21.64 -29.75
N LYS A 305 11.39 -21.88 -30.03
CA LYS A 305 11.83 -22.57 -31.26
C LYS A 305 12.52 -23.89 -30.94
N HIS A 306 12.09 -24.95 -31.61
CA HIS A 306 12.74 -26.26 -31.56
C HIS A 306 13.71 -26.39 -32.74
N LEU A 307 14.97 -26.69 -32.45
CA LEU A 307 16.00 -26.89 -33.46
C LEU A 307 16.03 -28.35 -33.91
N PRO A 308 16.50 -28.65 -35.14
CA PRO A 308 16.58 -30.01 -35.67
C PRO A 308 17.47 -30.97 -34.87
N ASP A 309 18.34 -30.45 -34.01
CA ASP A 309 19.22 -31.22 -33.12
C ASP A 309 18.56 -31.62 -31.78
N GLY A 310 17.28 -31.27 -31.60
CA GLY A 310 16.52 -31.54 -30.39
C GLY A 310 16.67 -30.49 -29.29
N SER A 311 17.49 -29.45 -29.49
CA SER A 311 17.62 -28.35 -28.54
C SER A 311 16.47 -27.33 -28.68
N ARG A 312 16.12 -26.64 -27.59
CA ARG A 312 15.05 -25.65 -27.51
C ARG A 312 15.64 -24.27 -27.26
N ILE A 313 15.30 -23.30 -28.10
CA ILE A 313 15.49 -21.87 -27.82
C ILE A 313 14.26 -21.40 -27.06
N ARG A 314 14.46 -20.96 -25.82
CA ARG A 314 13.39 -20.45 -24.96
C ARG A 314 12.78 -19.18 -25.56
N GLY A 315 11.45 -19.11 -25.56
CA GLY A 315 10.70 -17.88 -25.83
C GLY A 315 10.57 -17.00 -24.58
N ASP A 316 10.65 -17.62 -23.41
CA ASP A 316 10.34 -16.97 -22.15
C ASP A 316 11.42 -15.98 -21.69
N LEU A 317 10.93 -14.81 -21.31
CA LEU A 317 11.73 -13.73 -20.76
C LEU A 317 11.73 -13.89 -19.23
N HIS A 318 12.92 -13.99 -18.65
CA HIS A 318 13.07 -13.86 -17.19
C HIS A 318 13.66 -12.49 -16.93
N MET A 319 13.00 -11.72 -16.07
CA MET A 319 13.49 -10.42 -15.64
C MET A 319 13.73 -10.41 -14.13
N LEU A 320 14.78 -9.70 -13.74
CA LEU A 320 15.08 -9.37 -12.35
C LEU A 320 15.05 -7.86 -12.24
N LEU A 321 14.11 -7.34 -11.46
CA LEU A 321 14.06 -5.93 -11.10
C LEU A 321 14.79 -5.75 -9.78
N ILE A 322 16.03 -5.28 -9.85
CA ILE A 322 16.80 -4.87 -8.66
C ILE A 322 16.50 -3.39 -8.44
N GLY A 323 15.94 -3.06 -7.28
CA GLY A 323 15.72 -1.70 -6.84
C GLY A 323 15.97 -1.58 -5.34
N ASP A 324 16.32 -0.37 -4.90
CA ASP A 324 16.45 -0.08 -3.47
C ASP A 324 15.09 -0.30 -2.77
N PRO A 325 15.05 -0.88 -1.56
CA PRO A 325 13.82 -0.96 -0.77
C PRO A 325 13.27 0.45 -0.52
N GLY A 326 12.04 0.70 -0.96
CA GLY A 326 11.35 1.99 -0.80
C GLY A 326 11.84 3.05 -1.79
N THR A 327 11.12 3.22 -2.91
CA THR A 327 11.24 4.38 -3.82
C THR A 327 10.78 5.71 -3.19
N GLY A 328 10.67 5.76 -1.86
CA GLY A 328 10.27 6.93 -1.08
C GLY A 328 11.48 7.61 -0.46
N LYS A 329 11.92 8.70 -1.09
CA LYS A 329 12.62 9.85 -0.47
C LYS A 329 13.69 9.53 0.60
N CYS A 330 14.94 9.34 0.21
CA CYS A 330 16.07 9.36 1.16
C CYS A 330 16.58 10.81 1.32
N LEU A 331 16.35 11.39 2.49
CA LEU A 331 16.76 12.75 2.86
C LEU A 331 17.95 12.69 3.83
N ASP A 332 18.75 13.75 3.87
CA ASP A 332 19.67 13.94 4.98
C ASP A 332 18.89 14.06 6.31
N GLY A 333 19.44 13.51 7.40
CA GLY A 333 18.76 13.46 8.70
C GLY A 333 18.42 14.83 9.29
N ASP A 334 19.17 15.88 8.94
CA ASP A 334 18.91 17.24 9.41
C ASP A 334 17.85 17.95 8.56
N THR A 335 17.35 17.31 7.49
CA THR A 335 16.27 17.85 6.65
C THR A 335 14.99 17.98 7.45
N ARG A 336 14.42 19.18 7.50
CA ARG A 336 13.14 19.42 8.17
C ARG A 336 11.96 19.01 7.30
N VAL A 337 10.98 18.38 7.93
CA VAL A 337 9.72 17.93 7.32
C VAL A 337 8.56 18.60 8.04
N THR A 338 7.62 19.14 7.27
CA THR A 338 6.38 19.70 7.80
C THR A 338 5.40 18.56 8.13
N LEU A 339 4.88 18.54 9.35
CA LEU A 339 3.83 17.62 9.80
C LEU A 339 2.44 18.17 9.45
N ASP A 340 1.39 17.36 9.66
CA ASP A 340 -0.02 17.75 9.45
C ASP A 340 -0.48 18.87 10.39
N ASP A 341 0.04 18.88 11.62
CA ASP A 341 -0.17 19.94 12.60
C ASP A 341 0.52 21.27 12.22
N GLY A 342 1.42 21.24 11.23
CA GLY A 342 2.12 22.40 10.71
C GLY A 342 3.49 22.67 11.30
N THR A 343 3.92 21.89 12.29
CA THR A 343 5.29 21.98 12.84
C THR A 343 6.32 21.49 11.84
N GLU A 344 7.53 22.06 11.86
CA GLU A 344 8.67 21.55 11.08
C GLU A 344 9.74 20.91 11.96
N ARG A 345 9.93 19.59 11.81
CA ARG A 345 10.90 18.81 12.60
C ARG A 345 11.96 18.13 11.74
N PRO A 346 13.22 17.98 12.20
CA PRO A 346 14.22 17.18 11.50
C PRO A 346 13.72 15.74 11.30
N ILE A 347 13.88 15.19 10.10
CA ILE A 347 13.43 13.84 9.77
C ILE A 347 14.12 12.77 10.63
N ARG A 348 15.36 13.02 11.08
CA ARG A 348 16.06 12.13 12.00
C ARG A 348 15.30 11.94 13.31
N GLU A 349 14.81 13.03 13.90
CA GLU A 349 14.07 12.96 15.18
C GLU A 349 12.77 12.18 14.99
N ILE A 350 12.01 12.49 13.93
CA ILE A 350 10.78 11.77 13.58
C ILE A 350 11.07 10.27 13.43
N ALA A 351 12.14 9.90 12.72
CA ALA A 351 12.49 8.49 12.54
C ALA A 351 12.92 7.85 13.86
N GLU A 352 13.84 8.45 14.61
CA GLU A 352 14.40 7.88 15.84
C GLU A 352 13.36 7.72 16.96
N GLU A 353 12.40 8.63 17.06
CA GLU A 353 11.30 8.55 18.05
C GLU A 353 10.28 7.45 17.73
N ASN A 354 10.24 6.95 16.49
CA ASN A 354 9.26 5.96 16.04
C ASN A 354 9.91 4.63 15.63
N LEU A 355 11.17 4.37 16.05
CA LEU A 355 11.85 3.08 15.90
C LEU A 355 11.75 2.30 17.22
N ASP A 356 10.54 1.83 17.55
CA ASP A 356 10.24 1.14 18.81
C ASP A 356 10.70 -0.33 18.79
N ASP A 357 10.40 -1.06 17.71
CA ASP A 357 10.83 -2.44 17.43
C ASP A 357 11.49 -2.54 16.04
N PRO A 358 12.67 -1.93 15.85
CA PRO A 358 13.29 -1.75 14.55
C PRO A 358 13.67 -3.08 13.88
N LYS A 359 13.20 -3.25 12.64
CA LYS A 359 13.48 -4.40 11.77
C LYS A 359 14.76 -4.12 10.96
N PRO A 360 15.76 -5.03 10.99
CA PRO A 360 17.03 -4.81 10.32
C PRO A 360 16.91 -4.96 8.79
N VAL A 361 17.70 -4.17 8.07
CA VAL A 361 17.98 -4.30 6.62
C VAL A 361 19.48 -4.17 6.37
N ASP A 362 19.93 -4.48 5.16
CA ASP A 362 21.35 -4.56 4.80
C ASP A 362 22.16 -3.30 5.16
N ASP A 363 21.54 -2.12 5.11
CA ASP A 363 22.17 -0.82 5.33
C ASP A 363 21.42 0.06 6.34
N GLY A 364 20.69 -0.54 7.28
CA GLY A 364 19.94 0.23 8.27
C GLY A 364 18.84 -0.52 9.01
N VAL A 365 17.85 0.23 9.46
CA VAL A 365 16.66 -0.27 10.16
C VAL A 365 15.40 0.45 9.69
N TRP A 366 14.26 -0.20 9.87
CA TRP A 366 12.95 0.42 9.64
C TRP A 366 11.94 -0.06 10.68
N ASP A 367 10.85 0.69 10.85
CA ASP A 367 9.72 0.28 11.68
C ASP A 367 8.40 0.79 11.10
N ASP A 368 7.30 0.18 11.50
CA ASP A 368 5.94 0.60 11.13
C ASP A 368 5.52 1.80 12.00
N VAL A 369 4.91 2.79 11.37
CA VAL A 369 4.45 4.01 12.04
C VAL A 369 3.09 4.41 11.53
N ASP A 370 2.46 5.38 12.21
CA ASP A 370 1.18 5.91 11.79
C ASP A 370 1.11 7.44 11.97
N ILE A 371 1.90 8.15 11.17
CA ILE A 371 2.12 9.59 11.30
C ILE A 371 1.37 10.32 10.18
N PRO A 372 0.40 11.20 10.48
CA PRO A 372 -0.22 12.05 9.47
C PRO A 372 0.77 13.11 8.95
N LEU A 373 0.74 13.36 7.63
CA LEU A 373 1.58 14.36 6.97
C LEU A 373 0.96 14.85 5.66
N PRO A 374 1.25 16.10 5.25
CA PRO A 374 0.85 16.62 3.94
C PRO A 374 1.66 15.93 2.83
N SER A 375 0.97 15.25 1.92
CA SER A 375 1.56 14.58 0.77
C SER A 375 1.00 15.11 -0.55
N MET A 376 1.78 15.02 -1.61
CA MET A 376 1.38 15.47 -2.95
C MET A 376 0.65 14.35 -3.70
N GLU A 377 -0.53 14.68 -4.20
CA GLU A 377 -1.36 13.82 -5.04
C GLU A 377 -0.90 13.85 -6.51
N ALA A 378 -1.43 12.93 -7.33
CA ALA A 378 -1.07 12.83 -8.75
C ALA A 378 -1.40 14.08 -9.58
N ASP A 379 -2.37 14.88 -9.15
CA ASP A 379 -2.76 16.16 -9.78
C ASP A 379 -1.91 17.35 -9.30
N GLY A 380 -0.95 17.11 -8.40
CA GLY A 380 -0.09 18.13 -7.80
C GLY A 380 -0.72 18.90 -6.64
N THR A 381 -1.93 18.54 -6.20
CA THR A 381 -2.52 19.07 -4.96
C THR A 381 -1.91 18.41 -3.73
N LEU A 382 -2.09 19.01 -2.56
CA LEU A 382 -1.68 18.42 -1.29
C LEU A 382 -2.91 17.87 -0.56
N ALA A 383 -2.77 16.67 -0.03
CA ALA A 383 -3.75 16.03 0.83
C ALA A 383 -3.05 15.42 2.05
N GLU A 384 -3.77 15.27 3.15
CA GLU A 384 -3.27 14.50 4.28
C GLU A 384 -3.15 13.03 3.90
N ARG A 385 -1.99 12.44 4.19
CA ARG A 385 -1.71 11.02 4.08
C ARG A 385 -1.01 10.56 5.33
N ARG A 386 -0.93 9.24 5.54
CA ARG A 386 -0.25 8.64 6.69
C ARG A 386 1.03 7.98 6.24
N ALA A 387 2.15 8.35 6.84
CA ALA A 387 3.36 7.55 6.75
C ALA A 387 3.09 6.22 7.46
N THR A 388 3.35 5.11 6.78
CA THR A 388 3.19 3.77 7.33
C THR A 388 4.50 3.19 7.84
N LYS A 389 5.64 3.79 7.45
CA LYS A 389 6.99 3.30 7.77
C LYS A 389 7.97 4.45 7.92
N VAL A 390 8.88 4.33 8.88
CA VAL A 390 10.10 5.14 8.97
C VAL A 390 11.33 4.30 8.65
N TRP A 391 12.32 4.92 8.01
CA TRP A 391 13.55 4.25 7.60
C TRP A 391 14.74 5.06 8.09
N LYS A 392 15.72 4.39 8.70
CA LYS A 392 17.02 4.95 9.05
C LYS A 392 18.11 4.14 8.37
N ARG A 393 18.73 4.73 7.35
CA ARG A 393 19.74 4.08 6.50
C ARG A 393 21.10 4.75 6.63
N GLU A 394 22.16 4.00 6.32
CA GLU A 394 23.50 4.55 6.17
C GLU A 394 23.55 5.50 4.95
N ALA A 395 24.12 6.69 5.16
CA ALA A 395 24.24 7.68 4.10
C ALA A 395 25.31 7.26 3.07
N PRO A 396 25.08 7.48 1.77
CA PRO A 396 26.10 7.24 0.75
C PRO A 396 27.29 8.20 0.89
N GLU A 397 28.42 7.87 0.25
CA GLU A 397 29.64 8.71 0.29
C GLU A 397 29.41 10.13 -0.27
N GLU A 398 28.51 10.26 -1.24
CA GLU A 398 28.18 11.54 -1.89
C GLU A 398 26.67 11.83 -1.82
N MET A 399 26.35 13.06 -1.41
CA MET A 399 24.98 13.60 -1.35
C MET A 399 24.83 14.76 -2.35
N CYS A 400 23.62 14.98 -2.84
CA CYS A 400 23.27 16.09 -3.72
C CYS A 400 22.58 17.21 -2.93
N ARG A 401 23.10 18.44 -3.06
CA ARG A 401 22.45 19.65 -2.54
C ARG A 401 21.66 20.34 -3.64
N VAL A 402 20.35 20.44 -3.47
CA VAL A 402 19.46 21.16 -4.39
C VAL A 402 19.12 22.52 -3.80
N ARG A 403 19.50 23.60 -4.50
CA ARG A 403 19.18 24.98 -4.12
C ARG A 403 18.25 25.61 -5.15
N THR A 404 17.11 26.09 -4.69
CA THR A 404 16.15 26.83 -5.53
C THR A 404 16.52 28.31 -5.62
N SER A 405 16.01 29.01 -6.65
CA SER A 405 16.19 30.47 -6.78
C SER A 405 15.50 31.27 -5.68
N SER A 406 14.50 30.69 -4.99
CA SER A 406 13.88 31.29 -3.80
C SER A 406 14.70 31.08 -2.52
N GLY A 407 15.81 30.35 -2.58
CA GLY A 407 16.69 30.11 -1.42
C GLY A 407 16.34 28.88 -0.58
N ARG A 408 15.37 28.04 -1.00
CA ARG A 408 15.17 26.71 -0.39
C ARG A 408 16.35 25.82 -0.72
N GLU A 409 16.80 25.05 0.27
CA GLU A 409 17.85 24.06 0.14
C GLU A 409 17.33 22.70 0.59
N LEU A 410 17.80 21.64 -0.06
CA LEU A 410 17.47 20.26 0.28
C LEU A 410 18.69 19.38 0.01
N ASP A 411 19.11 18.62 1.01
CA ASP A 411 20.20 17.65 0.89
C ASP A 411 19.62 16.23 0.78
N VAL A 412 19.94 15.56 -0.33
CA VAL A 412 19.30 14.30 -0.73
C VAL A 412 20.30 13.30 -1.31
N THR A 413 19.95 12.02 -1.32
CA THR A 413 20.74 11.03 -2.05
C THR A 413 20.68 11.28 -3.57
N PRO A 414 21.70 10.87 -4.34
CA PRO A 414 21.68 10.99 -5.81
C PRO A 414 20.43 10.39 -6.48
N SER A 415 19.90 9.31 -5.91
CA SER A 415 18.70 8.60 -6.39
C SER A 415 17.38 9.26 -5.98
N HIS A 416 17.37 10.26 -5.09
CA HIS A 416 16.15 10.86 -4.58
C HIS A 416 15.30 11.49 -5.71
N PRO A 417 14.03 11.12 -5.86
CA PRO A 417 13.16 11.69 -6.89
C PRO A 417 12.63 13.06 -6.47
N LEU A 418 12.89 14.07 -7.30
CA LEU A 418 12.33 15.41 -7.20
C LEU A 418 11.34 15.64 -8.33
N PHE A 419 10.20 16.25 -8.01
CA PHE A 419 9.16 16.54 -8.99
C PHE A 419 9.52 17.78 -9.80
N VAL A 420 9.71 17.62 -11.11
CA VAL A 420 10.11 18.69 -12.05
C VAL A 420 8.98 18.95 -13.03
N GLN A 421 8.71 20.22 -13.32
CA GLN A 421 7.77 20.58 -14.38
C GLN A 421 8.45 20.45 -15.75
N SER A 422 7.93 19.57 -16.61
CA SER A 422 8.41 19.32 -17.96
C SER A 422 7.21 19.21 -18.92
N GLY A 423 7.20 19.98 -20.01
CA GLY A 423 6.12 19.89 -21.02
C GLY A 423 4.70 20.21 -20.52
N GLY A 424 4.57 20.95 -19.41
CA GLY A 424 3.27 21.23 -18.78
C GLY A 424 2.76 20.13 -17.84
N ARG A 425 3.53 19.06 -17.61
CA ARG A 425 3.26 17.98 -16.65
C ARG A 425 4.31 17.99 -15.53
N ILE A 426 3.97 17.38 -14.40
CA ILE A 426 4.91 17.13 -13.29
C ILE A 426 5.51 15.75 -13.52
N GLU A 427 6.84 15.63 -13.52
CA GLU A 427 7.59 14.39 -13.69
C GLU A 427 8.61 14.21 -12.57
N ALA A 428 8.71 13.00 -12.01
CA ALA A 428 9.76 12.66 -11.05
C ALA A 428 11.11 12.50 -11.77
N ARG A 429 12.13 13.21 -11.29
CA ARG A 429 13.50 13.14 -11.79
C ARG A 429 14.46 12.95 -10.63
N ARG A 430 15.41 12.04 -10.75
CA ARG A 430 16.47 11.84 -9.75
C ARG A 430 17.29 13.11 -9.53
N ALA A 431 17.77 13.30 -8.32
CA ALA A 431 18.58 14.46 -7.94
C ALA A 431 19.86 14.59 -8.79
N ASP A 432 20.55 13.48 -9.07
CA ASP A 432 21.74 13.44 -9.93
C ASP A 432 21.47 13.73 -11.41
N GLY A 433 20.22 13.60 -11.85
CA GLY A 433 19.75 13.95 -13.18
C GLY A 433 19.28 15.39 -13.33
N LEU A 434 19.29 16.19 -12.24
CA LEU A 434 18.89 17.59 -12.30
C LEU A 434 19.97 18.44 -12.97
N THR A 435 19.51 19.41 -13.77
CA THR A 435 20.37 20.44 -14.38
C THR A 435 20.01 21.80 -13.80
N GLU A 436 20.99 22.70 -13.68
CA GLU A 436 20.73 24.08 -13.29
C GLU A 436 19.65 24.71 -14.18
N GLY A 437 18.70 25.42 -13.56
CA GLY A 437 17.54 25.99 -14.23
C GLY A 437 16.32 25.07 -14.35
N ALA A 438 16.39 23.82 -13.86
CA ALA A 438 15.21 22.96 -13.73
C ALA A 438 14.19 23.55 -12.73
N PHE A 439 12.89 23.44 -13.06
CA PHE A 439 11.80 23.91 -12.21
C PHE A 439 11.29 22.77 -11.34
N VAL A 440 11.74 22.74 -10.08
CA VAL A 440 11.29 21.77 -9.07
C VAL A 440 10.00 22.27 -8.42
N ALA A 441 9.05 21.38 -8.20
CA ALA A 441 7.79 21.66 -7.54
C ALA A 441 8.01 21.99 -6.05
N THR A 442 7.41 23.07 -5.60
CA THR A 442 7.39 23.49 -4.19
C THR A 442 5.96 23.83 -3.81
N PRO A 443 5.53 23.57 -2.57
CA PRO A 443 4.19 23.89 -2.14
C PRO A 443 3.95 25.40 -2.23
N ARG A 444 2.81 25.77 -2.82
CA ARG A 444 2.35 27.17 -2.87
C ARG A 444 1.48 27.52 -1.66
N THR A 445 0.79 26.51 -1.13
CA THR A 445 -0.05 26.62 0.07
C THR A 445 0.15 25.36 0.90
N LEU A 446 0.27 25.51 2.21
CA LEU A 446 0.26 24.42 3.19
C LEU A 446 -0.86 24.74 4.17
N ARG A 447 -1.97 24.02 4.09
CA ARG A 447 -3.06 24.14 5.06
C ARG A 447 -2.88 23.05 6.10
N THR A 448 -2.82 23.47 7.34
CA THR A 448 -2.68 22.60 8.50
C THR A 448 -3.95 22.78 9.33
N ASP A 449 -4.38 21.72 10.00
CA ASP A 449 -5.43 21.85 10.99
C ASP A 449 -4.88 22.67 12.16
N GLY A 450 -5.69 23.61 12.66
CA GLY A 450 -5.26 24.57 13.65
C GLY A 450 -5.79 24.24 15.04
N ASP A 451 -4.94 24.28 16.05
CA ASP A 451 -5.30 24.16 17.46
C ASP A 451 -4.81 25.36 18.25
N ASP A 452 -5.75 26.13 18.82
CA ASP A 452 -5.43 27.30 19.63
C ASP A 452 -5.28 26.96 21.13
N ALA A 453 -5.42 25.70 21.55
CA ALA A 453 -5.21 25.31 22.94
C ALA A 453 -3.81 25.69 23.44
N LEU A 454 -3.74 26.32 24.61
CA LEU A 454 -2.49 26.77 25.22
C LEU A 454 -2.21 25.95 26.49
N ASP A 455 -1.54 24.81 26.32
CA ASP A 455 -1.12 23.91 27.40
C ASP A 455 0.38 24.06 27.68
N VAL A 456 0.75 25.13 28.37
CA VAL A 456 2.14 25.45 28.71
C VAL A 456 2.26 25.55 30.23
N GLU A 457 2.93 24.56 30.84
CA GLU A 457 3.24 24.62 32.27
C GLU A 457 4.34 25.65 32.54
N TYR A 458 4.06 26.62 33.41
CA TYR A 458 5.02 27.62 33.84
C TYR A 458 5.08 27.71 35.37
N ARG A 459 6.15 28.32 35.87
CA ARG A 459 6.33 28.48 37.32
C ARG A 459 5.41 29.56 37.87
N GLU A 460 4.45 29.14 38.70
CA GLU A 460 3.67 30.04 39.55
C GLU A 460 4.45 30.46 40.81
N SER A 461 4.41 31.76 41.11
CA SER A 461 5.02 32.34 42.29
C SER A 461 4.19 32.06 43.54
N ARG A 462 4.83 31.52 44.59
CA ARG A 462 4.18 31.27 45.88
C ARG A 462 4.22 32.48 46.82
N ALA A 463 4.67 33.64 46.35
CA ALA A 463 4.76 34.84 47.17
C ALA A 463 3.37 35.44 47.39
N PRO A 464 3.02 35.87 48.61
CA PRO A 464 1.68 36.39 48.91
C PRO A 464 1.30 37.69 48.19
N ASN A 465 2.30 38.42 47.66
CA ASN A 465 2.11 39.64 46.86
C ASN A 465 2.59 39.45 45.40
N ALA A 466 2.61 38.20 44.91
CA ALA A 466 2.95 37.93 43.53
C ALA A 466 1.90 38.55 42.60
N VAL A 467 2.38 39.15 41.51
CA VAL A 467 1.53 39.50 40.38
C VAL A 467 1.45 38.25 39.54
N HIS A 468 0.28 37.62 39.53
CA HIS A 468 0.05 36.40 38.78
C HIS A 468 -0.18 36.70 37.31
N LEU A 469 0.31 35.81 36.45
CA LEU A 469 0.04 35.83 35.02
C LEU A 469 -1.39 35.32 34.78
N ASP A 470 -2.27 36.19 34.27
CA ASP A 470 -3.62 35.81 33.85
C ASP A 470 -3.56 35.21 32.44
N LEU A 471 -3.08 33.97 32.33
CA LEU A 471 -2.93 33.27 31.05
C LEU A 471 -4.29 32.70 30.56
N PRO A 472 -4.73 32.99 29.32
CA PRO A 472 -5.91 32.35 28.76
C PRO A 472 -5.65 30.87 28.43
N SER A 473 -6.70 30.05 28.41
CA SER A 473 -6.61 28.63 28.03
C SER A 473 -6.42 28.40 26.53
N GLU A 474 -6.67 29.43 25.71
CA GLU A 474 -6.52 29.41 24.25
C GLU A 474 -5.75 30.65 23.79
N TRP A 475 -5.07 30.53 22.65
CA TRP A 475 -4.40 31.65 22.00
C TRP A 475 -5.38 32.78 21.72
N THR A 476 -4.97 33.99 22.11
CA THR A 476 -5.64 35.22 21.70
C THR A 476 -4.79 35.94 20.66
N PRO A 477 -5.40 36.67 19.69
CA PRO A 477 -4.64 37.48 18.75
C PRO A 477 -3.70 38.48 19.44
N SER A 478 -4.06 39.01 20.62
CA SER A 478 -3.20 39.89 21.41
C SER A 478 -1.98 39.18 21.98
N LEU A 479 -2.15 37.96 22.54
CA LEU A 479 -1.03 37.18 23.06
C LEU A 479 -0.07 36.75 21.95
N ALA A 480 -0.60 36.31 20.80
CA ALA A 480 0.20 35.96 19.63
C ALA A 480 1.03 37.15 19.10
N ARG A 481 0.45 38.36 19.09
CA ARG A 481 1.20 39.59 18.75
C ARG A 481 2.27 39.91 19.77
N LEU A 482 1.98 39.80 21.07
CA LEU A 482 2.95 40.04 22.13
C LEU A 482 4.16 39.11 21.99
N VAL A 483 3.93 37.81 21.80
CA VAL A 483 5.00 36.83 21.58
C VAL A 483 5.78 37.16 20.30
N ALA A 484 5.12 37.56 19.22
CA ALA A 484 5.80 38.00 17.99
C ALA A 484 6.71 39.20 18.20
N TYR A 485 6.30 40.20 18.99
CA TYR A 485 7.15 41.34 19.33
C TYR A 485 8.34 40.95 20.21
N VAL A 486 8.16 39.98 21.11
CA VAL A 486 9.24 39.41 21.93
C VAL A 486 10.24 38.65 21.05
N VAL A 487 9.78 37.83 20.11
CA VAL A 487 10.66 37.10 19.17
C VAL A 487 11.39 38.07 18.23
N ALA A 488 10.75 39.17 17.83
CA ALA A 488 11.33 40.18 16.95
C ALA A 488 12.37 41.07 17.66
N GLU A 489 11.96 41.78 18.70
CA GLU A 489 12.74 42.85 19.32
C GLU A 489 12.87 42.69 20.85
N GLY A 490 12.53 41.51 21.36
CA GLY A 490 12.57 41.19 22.76
C GLY A 490 13.98 40.93 23.28
N HIS A 491 14.15 41.18 24.57
CA HIS A 491 15.29 40.72 25.34
C HIS A 491 14.77 40.18 26.68
N VAL A 492 14.83 38.86 26.84
CA VAL A 492 14.34 38.16 28.01
C VAL A 492 15.52 37.69 28.86
N VAL A 493 15.48 37.99 30.16
CA VAL A 493 16.42 37.44 31.13
C VAL A 493 15.60 36.78 32.23
N LEU A 494 15.85 35.51 32.47
CA LEU A 494 15.39 34.78 33.65
C LEU A 494 16.62 34.37 34.47
N ARG A 495 16.62 34.66 35.77
CA ARG A 495 17.71 34.31 36.68
C ARG A 495 17.33 33.14 37.58
N ASP A 496 18.33 32.48 38.16
CA ASP A 496 18.14 31.35 39.09
C ASP A 496 17.30 31.71 40.34
N ASP A 497 17.31 32.97 40.76
CA ASP A 497 16.47 33.48 41.86
C ASP A 497 15.02 33.76 41.43
N HIS A 498 14.69 33.41 40.19
CA HIS A 498 13.42 33.61 39.51
C HIS A 498 13.01 35.08 39.35
N THR A 499 13.97 35.99 39.44
CA THR A 499 13.79 37.35 38.96
C THR A 499 13.91 37.35 37.44
N ALA A 500 13.02 38.11 36.79
CA ALA A 500 13.01 38.22 35.34
C ALA A 500 12.95 39.66 34.87
N ASP A 501 13.37 39.87 33.64
CA ASP A 501 13.37 41.14 32.94
C ASP A 501 13.09 40.90 31.46
N VAL A 502 11.83 41.12 31.07
CA VAL A 502 11.36 41.04 29.68
C VAL A 502 11.28 42.46 29.14
N ARG A 503 12.00 42.73 28.06
CA ARG A 503 12.01 44.05 27.41
C ARG A 503 11.68 43.95 25.95
N VAL A 504 10.84 44.84 25.44
CA VAL A 504 10.59 45.04 24.00
C VAL A 504 10.92 46.49 23.67
N THR A 505 11.75 46.72 22.65
CA THR A 505 12.25 48.06 22.31
C THR A 505 11.93 48.45 20.87
N ASN A 506 10.91 49.30 20.68
CA ASN A 506 10.49 49.77 19.37
C ASN A 506 10.39 51.31 19.30
N ASN A 507 10.46 51.88 18.10
CA ASN A 507 10.30 53.32 17.85
C ASN A 507 8.89 53.73 17.42
N ASP A 508 8.04 52.77 17.05
CA ASP A 508 6.68 52.98 16.62
C ASP A 508 5.75 52.98 17.84
N ALA A 509 5.01 54.08 18.03
CA ALA A 509 4.15 54.24 19.20
C ALA A 509 2.99 53.24 19.21
N GLU A 510 2.46 52.89 18.03
CA GLU A 510 1.36 51.92 17.92
C GLU A 510 1.79 50.51 18.36
N ILE A 511 3.05 50.12 18.08
CA ILE A 511 3.61 48.84 18.56
C ILE A 511 3.81 48.89 20.08
N VAL A 512 4.34 49.99 20.61
CA VAL A 512 4.52 50.18 22.05
C VAL A 512 3.18 50.08 22.78
N ASP A 513 2.14 50.73 22.25
CA ASP A 513 0.78 50.70 22.81
C ASP A 513 0.19 49.28 22.77
N ASP A 514 0.29 48.57 21.64
CA ASP A 514 -0.19 47.17 21.49
C ASP A 514 0.52 46.20 22.44
N VAL A 515 1.84 46.37 22.66
CA VAL A 515 2.60 45.59 23.67
C VAL A 515 2.07 45.88 25.07
N THR A 516 1.87 47.15 25.43
CA THR A 516 1.39 47.52 26.76
C THR A 516 -0.04 47.06 27.03
N ASP A 517 -0.91 47.11 26.02
CA ASP A 517 -2.28 46.62 26.11
C ASP A 517 -2.31 45.10 26.28
N ALA A 518 -1.48 44.36 25.53
CA ALA A 518 -1.36 42.91 25.66
C ALA A 518 -0.81 42.49 27.03
N LEU A 519 0.21 43.18 27.56
CA LEU A 519 0.72 42.93 28.91
C LEU A 519 -0.35 43.21 29.97
N GLY A 520 -1.10 44.31 29.82
CA GLY A 520 -2.21 44.64 30.72
C GLY A 520 -3.34 43.61 30.71
N ALA A 521 -3.66 43.04 29.54
CA ALA A 521 -4.66 41.99 29.39
C ALA A 521 -4.27 40.68 30.11
N LEU A 522 -2.97 40.43 30.30
CA LEU A 522 -2.41 39.30 31.04
C LEU A 522 -2.24 39.58 32.55
N GLY A 523 -2.77 40.70 33.05
CA GLY A 523 -2.61 41.10 34.45
C GLY A 523 -1.20 41.56 34.83
N LEU A 524 -0.31 41.76 33.85
CA LEU A 524 1.10 42.04 34.10
C LEU A 524 1.37 43.54 34.28
N ASN A 525 2.15 43.86 35.32
CA ASN A 525 2.68 45.20 35.50
C ASN A 525 3.84 45.46 34.53
N TYR A 526 3.83 46.64 33.91
CA TYR A 526 4.88 47.10 33.02
C TYR A 526 5.30 48.53 33.32
N SER A 527 6.45 48.91 32.79
CA SER A 527 6.96 50.29 32.77
C SER A 527 7.46 50.62 31.38
N VAL A 528 7.32 51.88 30.97
CA VAL A 528 7.83 52.36 29.68
C VAL A 528 8.97 53.33 29.94
N ASP A 529 10.18 52.92 29.55
CA ASP A 529 11.37 53.75 29.66
C ASP A 529 11.48 54.70 28.46
N GLU A 530 11.58 56.00 28.75
CA GLU A 530 11.80 57.04 27.73
C GLU A 530 13.22 56.95 27.13
N PRO A 531 13.40 57.31 25.85
CA PRO A 531 14.68 57.18 25.16
C PRO A 531 15.77 58.02 25.83
N ARG A 532 16.97 57.44 26.03
CA ARG A 532 18.15 58.16 26.56
C ARG A 532 19.16 58.48 25.45
N GLY A 533 19.68 59.70 25.44
CA GLY A 533 20.86 60.07 24.64
C GLY A 533 20.68 60.06 23.12
N GLY A 534 19.70 60.80 22.58
CA GLY A 534 19.52 60.99 21.13
C GLY A 534 18.91 59.80 20.38
N LYS A 535 18.55 58.72 21.08
CA LYS A 535 17.75 57.61 20.55
C LYS A 535 16.27 57.99 20.52
N SER A 536 15.49 57.37 19.65
CA SER A 536 14.03 57.59 19.53
C SER A 536 13.17 56.42 19.97
N ALA A 537 13.76 55.23 20.20
CA ALA A 537 13.03 54.03 20.59
C ALA A 537 12.70 54.02 22.09
N LYS A 538 11.46 53.63 22.41
CA LYS A 538 10.98 53.41 23.78
C LYS A 538 11.17 51.94 24.14
N THR A 539 11.38 51.65 25.43
CA THR A 539 11.49 50.27 25.91
C THR A 539 10.35 49.98 26.88
N VAL A 540 9.50 49.01 26.52
CA VAL A 540 8.50 48.45 27.44
C VAL A 540 9.18 47.35 28.25
N ARG A 541 8.99 47.37 29.57
CA ARG A 541 9.67 46.48 30.51
C ARG A 541 8.68 45.83 31.46
N CYS A 542 8.71 44.51 31.53
CA CYS A 542 7.95 43.69 32.47
C CYS A 542 8.91 42.84 33.32
N ASN A 543 8.80 42.92 34.65
CA ASN A 543 9.66 42.18 35.58
C ASN A 543 8.93 40.97 36.20
N SER A 544 8.08 40.29 35.43
CA SER A 544 7.34 39.12 35.90
C SER A 544 8.13 37.83 35.66
N GLY A 545 8.46 37.13 36.75
CA GLY A 545 9.11 35.81 36.69
C GLY A 545 8.20 34.74 36.10
N GLU A 546 6.89 34.81 36.36
CA GLU A 546 5.91 33.88 35.77
C GLU A 546 5.84 34.05 34.26
N PHE A 547 5.82 35.30 33.77
CA PHE A 547 5.78 35.57 32.32
C PHE A 547 7.06 35.12 31.60
N ALA A 548 8.23 35.38 32.17
CA ALA A 548 9.48 34.90 31.57
C ALA A 548 9.59 33.37 31.61
N SER A 549 9.10 32.72 32.67
CA SER A 549 9.02 31.25 32.74
C SER A 549 8.04 30.69 31.71
N PHE A 550 6.92 31.36 31.47
CA PHE A 550 5.99 31.00 30.38
C PHE A 550 6.65 31.13 29.01
N LEU A 551 7.37 32.22 28.74
CA LEU A 551 8.09 32.39 27.47
C LEU A 551 9.19 31.32 27.27
N GLU A 552 9.92 30.97 28.33
CA GLU A 552 10.93 29.89 28.31
C GLU A 552 10.30 28.53 28.02
N ALA A 553 9.16 28.23 28.66
CA ALA A 553 8.43 26.98 28.44
C ALA A 553 7.77 26.92 27.05
N LEU A 554 7.37 28.08 26.51
CA LEU A 554 6.77 28.20 25.19
C LEU A 554 7.79 28.00 24.07
N GLU A 555 8.96 28.63 24.17
CA GLU A 555 10.08 28.46 23.23
C GLU A 555 11.40 28.87 23.93
N PRO A 556 12.27 27.89 24.27
CA PRO A 556 13.54 28.16 24.95
C PRO A 556 14.45 29.15 24.20
N ALA A 557 14.41 29.16 22.87
CA ALA A 557 15.21 30.07 22.04
C ALA A 557 14.92 31.54 22.31
N ILE A 558 13.76 31.90 22.89
CA ILE A 558 13.43 33.28 23.29
C ILE A 558 14.44 33.84 24.30
N LEU A 559 15.01 32.99 25.17
CA LEU A 559 16.02 33.39 26.16
C LEU A 559 17.44 33.35 25.60
N GLU A 560 17.63 32.81 24.40
CA GLU A 560 18.93 32.68 23.74
C GLU A 560 19.29 33.93 22.91
N ARG A 561 20.26 33.82 21.99
CA ARG A 561 20.71 34.97 21.19
C ARG A 561 19.79 35.17 20.00
N SER A 562 19.83 36.37 19.41
CA SER A 562 19.08 36.69 18.17
C SER A 562 19.31 35.70 17.00
N ALA A 563 20.46 35.01 16.97
CA ALA A 563 20.78 34.04 15.92
C ALA A 563 20.09 32.68 16.11
N ASP A 564 19.60 32.41 17.32
CA ASP A 564 19.03 31.13 17.71
C ASP A 564 17.49 31.19 17.79
N GLN A 565 16.91 32.41 17.69
CA GLN A 565 15.46 32.65 17.76
C GLN A 565 14.67 31.77 16.78
N ARG A 566 13.45 31.40 17.17
CA ARG A 566 12.51 30.53 16.41
C ARG A 566 11.08 31.02 16.58
N VAL A 567 10.19 30.58 15.70
CA VAL A 567 8.75 30.65 15.97
C VAL A 567 8.40 29.52 16.95
N PRO A 568 7.65 29.78 18.03
CA PRO A 568 7.20 28.70 18.91
C PRO A 568 6.33 27.68 18.16
N ASP A 569 6.55 26.38 18.38
CA ASP A 569 5.75 25.31 17.78
C ASP A 569 4.24 25.49 18.02
N ALA A 570 3.86 26.03 19.19
CA ALA A 570 2.45 26.30 19.51
C ALA A 570 1.81 27.33 18.56
N ILE A 571 2.60 28.24 17.96
CA ILE A 571 2.12 29.15 16.90
C ILE A 571 2.09 28.43 15.54
N GLU A 572 3.03 27.54 15.26
CA GLU A 572 3.03 26.72 14.05
C GLU A 572 1.81 25.79 13.98
N ARG A 573 1.31 25.32 15.13
CA ARG A 573 0.09 24.51 15.27
C ARG A 573 -1.20 25.32 15.33
N ALA A 574 -1.12 26.62 15.58
CA ALA A 574 -2.29 27.45 15.83
C ALA A 574 -3.20 27.64 14.60
N THR A 575 -4.39 28.20 14.84
CA THR A 575 -5.33 28.51 13.75
C THR A 575 -4.80 29.63 12.85
N LEU A 576 -5.43 29.78 11.67
CA LEU A 576 -5.13 30.88 10.75
C LEU A 576 -5.30 32.26 11.39
N GLU A 577 -6.14 32.42 12.41
CA GLU A 577 -6.30 33.70 13.10
C GLU A 577 -5.07 34.03 13.95
N THR A 578 -4.61 33.07 14.76
CA THR A 578 -3.42 33.18 15.60
C THR A 578 -2.15 33.34 14.77
N LYS A 579 -1.96 32.51 13.74
CA LYS A 579 -0.85 32.62 12.77
C LYS A 579 -0.83 34.00 12.10
N ARG A 580 -1.99 34.52 11.71
CA ARG A 580 -2.13 35.87 11.12
C ARG A 580 -1.69 36.93 12.12
N ALA A 581 -2.14 36.84 13.37
CA ALA A 581 -1.80 37.80 14.41
C ALA A 581 -0.29 37.84 14.67
N PHE A 582 0.35 36.66 14.80
CA PHE A 582 1.80 36.57 14.94
C PHE A 582 2.54 37.19 13.75
N LEU A 583 2.21 36.79 12.52
CA LEU A 583 2.85 37.32 11.30
C LEU A 583 2.67 38.83 11.12
N ARG A 584 1.53 39.39 11.51
CA ARG A 584 1.28 40.84 11.48
C ARG A 584 2.27 41.58 12.37
N ALA A 585 2.36 41.19 13.63
CA ALA A 585 3.23 41.83 14.62
C ALA A 585 4.71 41.63 14.31
N TYR A 586 5.12 40.41 13.93
CA TYR A 586 6.51 40.11 13.60
C TYR A 586 7.01 40.95 12.42
N VAL A 587 6.24 41.02 11.32
CA VAL A 587 6.58 41.84 10.16
C VAL A 587 6.42 43.34 10.47
N ASP A 588 5.58 43.72 11.42
CA ASP A 588 5.49 45.11 11.87
C ASP A 588 6.67 45.58 12.71
N ALA A 589 7.27 44.69 13.49
CA ALA A 589 8.51 45.00 14.19
C ALA A 589 9.70 44.99 13.21
N GLU A 590 9.96 43.86 12.53
CA GLU A 590 11.21 43.65 11.78
C GLU A 590 11.13 44.00 10.28
N GLY A 591 9.92 44.12 9.73
CA GLY A 591 9.71 44.28 8.30
C GLY A 591 9.86 45.71 7.79
N HIS A 592 10.35 45.85 6.56
CA HIS A 592 10.31 47.08 5.78
C HIS A 592 9.39 46.93 4.58
N VAL A 593 8.42 47.84 4.42
CA VAL A 593 7.50 47.89 3.28
C VAL A 593 8.02 48.88 2.24
N SER A 594 8.47 48.36 1.09
CA SER A 594 8.86 49.21 -0.05
C SER A 594 7.66 49.46 -0.96
N THR A 595 7.19 50.70 -1.00
CA THR A 595 6.06 51.11 -1.85
C THR A 595 6.41 51.10 -3.34
N THR A 596 7.63 51.48 -3.69
CA THR A 596 8.12 51.51 -5.07
C THR A 596 8.37 50.11 -5.62
N GLN A 597 8.96 49.21 -4.82
CA GLN A 597 9.27 47.84 -5.25
C GLN A 597 8.13 46.85 -5.02
N ARG A 598 7.05 47.26 -4.33
CA ARG A 598 5.93 46.40 -3.92
C ARG A 598 6.43 45.12 -3.26
N SER A 599 7.25 45.31 -2.23
CA SER A 599 7.87 44.21 -1.53
C SER A 599 7.94 44.49 -0.04
N ILE A 600 7.76 43.43 0.74
CA ILE A 600 8.07 43.40 2.17
C ILE A 600 9.43 42.74 2.32
N THR A 601 10.27 43.26 3.20
CA THR A 601 11.58 42.69 3.47
C THR A 601 11.81 42.62 4.96
N VAL A 602 12.09 41.43 5.48
CA VAL A 602 12.43 41.17 6.89
C VAL A 602 13.91 40.80 6.96
N ALA A 603 14.60 41.22 8.01
CA ALA A 603 15.99 40.85 8.28
C ALA A 603 16.05 40.07 9.59
N SER A 604 16.90 39.04 9.66
CA SER A 604 17.19 38.36 10.93
C SER A 604 18.59 37.77 10.87
N THR A 605 19.25 37.65 12.01
CA THR A 605 20.47 36.85 12.16
C THR A 605 20.16 35.36 12.26
N SER A 606 18.97 34.99 12.76
CA SER A 606 18.47 33.62 12.74
C SER A 606 17.94 33.26 11.35
N ARG A 607 18.54 32.25 10.73
CA ARG A 607 18.03 31.66 9.48
C ARG A 607 16.75 30.89 9.75
N ASP A 608 16.75 30.10 10.82
CA ASP A 608 15.66 29.19 11.16
C ASP A 608 14.37 29.98 11.43
N LEU A 609 14.43 31.11 12.14
CA LEU A 609 13.29 32.00 12.33
C LEU A 609 12.67 32.47 10.99
N LEU A 610 13.50 32.79 9.99
CA LEU A 610 12.99 33.20 8.69
C LEU A 610 12.42 32.03 7.90
N GLU A 611 12.91 30.81 8.12
CA GLU A 611 12.34 29.60 7.53
C GLU A 611 10.99 29.26 8.17
N ASP A 612 10.89 29.30 9.50
CA ASP A 612 9.62 29.13 10.23
C ASP A 612 8.58 30.17 9.76
N VAL A 613 8.97 31.45 9.67
CA VAL A 613 8.10 32.53 9.15
C VAL A 613 7.72 32.28 7.68
N ARG A 614 8.65 31.78 6.85
CA ARG A 614 8.34 31.39 5.46
C ARG A 614 7.31 30.28 5.42
N THR A 615 7.37 29.32 6.33
CA THR A 615 6.40 28.21 6.44
C THR A 615 5.03 28.73 6.86
N LEU A 616 4.95 29.58 7.90
CA LEU A 616 3.70 30.24 8.29
C LEU A 616 3.03 31.04 7.16
N LEU A 617 3.82 31.72 6.32
CA LEU A 617 3.30 32.48 5.17
C LEU A 617 2.61 31.60 4.12
N LEU A 618 3.01 30.33 3.99
CA LEU A 618 2.37 29.39 3.05
C LEU A 618 0.92 29.09 3.43
N ALA A 619 0.54 29.18 4.71
CA ALA A 619 -0.84 29.04 5.15
C ALA A 619 -1.78 30.10 4.54
N PHE A 620 -1.22 31.22 4.07
CA PHE A 620 -1.94 32.34 3.46
C PHE A 620 -1.69 32.48 1.94
N ASP A 621 -1.16 31.44 1.28
CA ASP A 621 -0.78 31.48 -0.15
C ASP A 621 0.28 32.57 -0.46
N VAL A 622 1.08 32.93 0.55
CA VAL A 622 2.15 33.93 0.43
C VAL A 622 3.50 33.22 0.30
N THR A 623 4.08 33.25 -0.90
CA THR A 623 5.45 32.76 -1.11
C THR A 623 6.47 33.86 -0.87
N SER A 624 7.64 33.48 -0.38
CA SER A 624 8.77 34.38 -0.11
C SER A 624 10.10 33.75 -0.56
N SER A 625 11.14 34.59 -0.68
CA SER A 625 12.52 34.13 -0.84
C SER A 625 13.35 34.46 0.39
N VAL A 626 14.30 33.60 0.73
CA VAL A 626 15.27 33.83 1.81
C VAL A 626 16.68 33.88 1.21
N GLU A 627 17.40 34.97 1.46
CA GLU A 627 18.74 35.21 0.91
C GLU A 627 19.71 35.59 2.03
N GLU A 628 20.91 35.02 2.00
CA GLU A 628 22.00 35.43 2.88
C GLU A 628 22.58 36.79 2.43
N ARG A 629 22.88 37.66 3.39
CA ARG A 629 23.50 38.97 3.18
C ARG A 629 24.99 38.92 3.52
N HIS A 630 25.75 39.86 2.95
CA HIS A 630 27.21 39.96 3.15
C HIS A 630 27.69 40.09 4.62
N ASN A 631 26.81 40.45 5.54
CA ASN A 631 27.12 40.58 6.97
C ASN A 631 26.78 39.32 7.79
N GLY A 632 26.45 38.19 7.13
CA GLY A 632 26.07 36.94 7.78
C GLY A 632 24.65 36.92 8.35
N SER A 633 23.83 37.95 8.06
CA SER A 633 22.39 37.93 8.37
C SER A 633 21.58 37.52 7.14
N TYR A 634 20.33 37.15 7.35
CA TYR A 634 19.44 36.66 6.30
C TYR A 634 18.36 37.71 5.98
N ARG A 635 17.79 37.60 4.78
CA ARG A 635 16.72 38.46 4.28
C ARG A 635 15.57 37.60 3.78
N LEU A 636 14.41 37.74 4.39
CA LEU A 636 13.17 37.25 3.80
C LEU A 636 12.56 38.36 2.94
N ARG A 637 12.20 38.05 1.69
CA ARG A 637 11.57 38.99 0.76
C ARG A 637 10.24 38.43 0.25
N ILE A 638 9.18 39.19 0.43
CA ILE A 638 7.85 38.94 -0.15
C ILE A 638 7.66 39.95 -1.26
N GLY A 639 7.45 39.51 -2.50
CA GLY A 639 7.30 40.38 -3.66
C GLY A 639 6.23 39.93 -4.64
N GLY A 640 6.01 40.72 -5.70
CA GLY A 640 5.10 40.34 -6.78
C GLY A 640 3.65 40.18 -6.32
N ASP A 641 3.01 39.07 -6.69
CA ASP A 641 1.63 38.78 -6.28
C ASP A 641 1.52 38.35 -4.81
N SER A 642 2.58 37.75 -4.24
CA SER A 642 2.63 37.38 -2.83
C SER A 642 2.59 38.61 -1.91
N PHE A 643 3.12 39.76 -2.37
CA PHE A 643 2.95 41.03 -1.65
C PHE A 643 1.48 41.41 -1.49
N ARG A 644 0.67 41.29 -2.56
CA ARG A 644 -0.76 41.60 -2.49
C ARG A 644 -1.50 40.64 -1.58
N ARG A 645 -1.22 39.34 -1.71
CA ARG A 645 -1.82 38.31 -0.83
C ARG A 645 -1.47 38.54 0.63
N TYR A 646 -0.24 38.95 0.93
CA TYR A 646 0.12 39.33 2.29
C TYR A 646 -0.74 40.51 2.77
N VAL A 647 -0.86 41.58 1.98
CA VAL A 647 -1.67 42.75 2.36
C VAL A 647 -3.15 42.39 2.57
N ASP A 648 -3.71 41.54 1.70
CA ASP A 648 -5.13 41.19 1.72
C ASP A 648 -5.47 40.14 2.79
N ALA A 649 -4.61 39.12 2.99
CA ALA A 649 -4.89 37.98 3.87
C ALA A 649 -4.21 38.08 5.24
N VAL A 650 -3.04 38.72 5.33
CA VAL A 650 -2.30 38.95 6.57
C VAL A 650 -2.52 40.39 7.02
N GLY A 651 -1.93 41.39 6.39
CA GLY A 651 -2.01 42.80 6.77
C GLY A 651 -0.96 43.21 7.79
N PHE A 652 -1.16 44.35 8.45
CA PHE A 652 -0.23 44.95 9.41
C PHE A 652 -0.99 45.39 10.68
N VAL A 653 -0.26 45.64 11.77
CA VAL A 653 -0.84 46.18 13.01
C VAL A 653 -0.95 47.70 12.91
N THR A 654 0.10 48.34 12.39
CA THR A 654 0.28 49.79 12.32
C THR A 654 -0.40 50.42 11.11
N ASP A 655 -1.02 51.57 11.33
CA ASP A 655 -1.65 52.37 10.27
C ASP A 655 -0.63 52.83 9.23
N ARG A 656 0.61 53.14 9.67
CA ARG A 656 1.70 53.56 8.80
C ARG A 656 2.03 52.52 7.73
N LYS A 657 2.23 51.25 8.12
CA LYS A 657 2.56 50.17 7.17
C LYS A 657 1.34 49.76 6.35
N THR A 658 0.15 49.81 6.93
CA THR A 658 -1.13 49.64 6.22
C THR A 658 -1.27 50.67 5.09
N ALA A 659 -1.09 51.97 5.38
CA ALA A 659 -1.15 53.05 4.39
C ALA A 659 -0.07 52.92 3.30
N ALA A 660 1.17 52.60 3.69
CA ALA A 660 2.26 52.36 2.74
C ALA A 660 1.92 51.22 1.77
N SER A 661 1.30 50.16 2.27
CA SER A 661 0.94 49.01 1.44
C SER A 661 -0.18 49.34 0.43
N HIS A 662 -1.25 50.05 0.85
CA HIS A 662 -2.36 50.42 -0.03
C HIS A 662 -1.99 51.50 -1.07
N ALA A 663 -1.09 52.43 -0.73
CA ALA A 663 -0.54 53.38 -1.69
C ALA A 663 0.11 52.68 -2.89
N SER A 664 0.70 51.50 -2.66
CA SER A 664 1.32 50.69 -3.70
C SER A 664 0.32 49.86 -4.53
N THR A 665 -0.84 49.48 -3.98
CA THR A 665 -1.86 48.62 -4.64
C THR A 665 -2.82 49.42 -5.53
N SER A 666 -3.10 50.69 -5.19
CA SER A 666 -4.06 51.55 -5.91
C SER A 666 -3.62 52.01 -7.31
N SER A 667 -2.35 51.88 -7.69
CA SER A 667 -1.81 52.42 -8.96
C SER A 667 -2.23 51.67 -10.25
N ARG A 668 -3.16 50.70 -10.18
CA ARG A 668 -3.55 49.84 -11.32
C ARG A 668 -5.04 49.93 -11.70
N ARG A 669 -5.66 51.11 -11.55
CA ARG A 669 -7.03 51.36 -12.04
C ARG A 669 -7.11 52.22 -13.30
N THR A 670 -6.12 52.18 -14.19
CA THR A 670 -6.24 52.67 -15.59
C THR A 670 -5.11 52.14 -16.47
N ARG A 671 -5.29 50.96 -17.08
CA ARG A 671 -4.79 50.63 -18.43
C ARG A 671 -5.25 49.23 -18.82
N THR A 672 -6.42 49.19 -19.45
CA THR A 672 -6.81 48.11 -20.34
C THR A 672 -6.05 48.34 -21.65
N SER A 673 -5.09 47.49 -21.98
CA SER A 673 -4.63 47.35 -23.36
C SER A 673 -4.20 45.92 -23.61
N MET A 674 -4.93 45.27 -24.51
CA MET A 674 -4.54 44.04 -25.20
C MET A 674 -3.09 44.14 -25.68
N SER A 675 -2.26 43.15 -25.37
CA SER A 675 -1.08 42.83 -26.17
C SER A 675 -0.70 41.37 -25.95
N SER A 676 -0.84 40.59 -27.01
CA SER A 676 -0.44 39.19 -27.14
C SER A 676 1.04 38.95 -26.78
N PRO A 677 1.45 37.72 -26.41
CA PRO A 677 2.84 37.43 -26.07
C PRO A 677 3.70 37.44 -27.34
N LYS A 678 4.65 38.39 -27.42
CA LYS A 678 5.76 38.31 -28.39
C LYS A 678 6.86 37.44 -27.79
N TRP A 679 7.04 36.27 -28.40
CA TRP A 679 8.22 35.43 -28.31
C TRP A 679 9.40 36.15 -28.99
N ALA A 680 10.50 36.32 -28.27
CA ALA A 680 11.74 36.85 -28.81
C ALA A 680 12.68 35.69 -29.12
N THR A 681 12.70 35.27 -30.38
CA THR A 681 13.82 34.51 -30.96
C THR A 681 15.02 35.44 -31.07
N ASN A 682 16.11 35.10 -30.37
CA ASN A 682 17.40 35.76 -30.55
C ASN A 682 18.30 34.86 -31.40
N SER A 683 18.25 35.06 -32.72
CA SER A 683 19.22 34.53 -33.68
C SER A 683 20.36 35.54 -33.83
N GLY A 684 21.54 35.21 -33.30
CA GLY A 684 22.75 36.01 -33.47
C GLY A 684 23.94 35.09 -33.67
N GLY A 685 24.10 34.59 -34.90
CA GLY A 685 25.29 33.86 -35.32
C GLY A 685 26.46 34.79 -35.56
N SER A 686 27.62 34.45 -35.00
CA SER A 686 28.93 34.91 -35.48
C SER A 686 29.84 33.70 -35.59
N GLY A 687 30.00 33.21 -36.82
CA GLY A 687 30.90 32.10 -37.15
C GLY A 687 32.36 32.49 -36.99
N ARG A 688 33.16 31.56 -36.46
CA ARG A 688 34.61 31.52 -36.64
C ARG A 688 34.93 30.47 -37.72
N PRO A 689 35.71 30.80 -38.76
CA PRO A 689 36.11 29.82 -39.75
C PRO A 689 37.28 28.98 -39.24
N SER A 690 37.19 27.68 -39.49
CA SER A 690 38.28 26.71 -39.45
C SER A 690 39.37 27.11 -40.44
N ASN A 691 40.63 26.99 -40.04
CA ASN A 691 41.74 26.98 -40.97
C ASN A 691 42.71 25.86 -40.59
N SER A 692 42.63 24.80 -41.38
CA SER A 692 43.57 23.70 -41.47
C SER A 692 44.93 24.18 -41.98
N ARG A 693 46.01 23.89 -41.23
CA ARG A 693 47.36 23.78 -41.76
C ARG A 693 48.17 22.76 -40.96
N SER A 694 48.34 21.58 -41.56
CA SER A 694 49.63 20.86 -41.57
C SER A 694 50.27 21.18 -42.93
N PRO A 695 51.62 21.26 -43.08
CA PRO A 695 52.44 20.04 -43.01
C PRO A 695 53.90 20.19 -42.49
N SER A 696 54.47 18.99 -42.28
CA SER A 696 55.86 18.53 -42.50
C SER A 696 56.97 18.74 -41.47
N ALA A 697 57.47 17.58 -41.03
CA ALA A 697 58.86 17.11 -41.00
C ALA A 697 59.83 17.67 -39.95
N GLY A 698 60.40 16.74 -39.19
CA GLY A 698 61.48 16.92 -38.22
C GLY A 698 61.45 15.82 -37.18
#